data_AF-A0A2E2D715-F1
#
_entry.id   AF-A0A2E2D715-F1
#
_cell.length_a   1.000
_cell.length_b   1.000
_cell.length_c   1.000
_cell.angle_alpha   90.00
_cell.angle_beta   90.00
_cell.angle_gamma   90.00
#
_symmetry.space_group_name_H-M   'P 1'
#
loop_
_entity.id
_entity.type
_entity.pdbx_description
1 polymer ?
#
loop_
_entity_poly.entity_id
_entity_poly.type
_entity_poly.pdbx_seq_one_letter_code
_entity_poly.pdbx_strand_id
1 'polypeptide(L)'
;MYNKLDDHFVINSVATTGGSLNLANGTFAVVDYDGQPTANGLKILSDFSGLAKDRRVQFRLGRPDLAINRSQGNKADATLPFKISDVKGIRVSAPEKGISVDHMILGYDGFNASSAIVLEEGATEKISITLSGEIIGDLGYEDSQYTIEETLIAPYGAKATDQTEADAGAWTDQEVVEDLVERLKNYELLGKVPLSNYVDISPVNSNNPETEPDTTDAVYYNVEVVDEGTYSDIGKVQAQYPNLKVVRTDRTSDTSTYTVVAPKEIITAGDFVTGQEYVIESAGSTDFTAIGAADSNAGTRFTATGAGTGTGTVYVVPIGEYTVNKAWKVKGCADCPTGYSEYEDGFVYSVSVEDDGADSTATVEGISSNAVADSAVKVGQNEGFSTYTVVVSQELTQAEIDAFVASDESAVVKLVSRDVAEVCSPDNSTSYTWTVGDTCSVKQETYSIIVPHDECGSPKTSELQAAYPELTITTGSTANCSTQYTTTVNTSIVCEECSEQFRDLFTSEPPAPFGIHTWKKADKTYDFDALMGIRLKGKEYILAGSEEYRDEMPFFASSVRISISGGYSTYTSQSFNTGSTAGRYPVTVLSIASEPENWGGNLQEWEERSRTRFDGTTRLHGNNYGKWVLGQESRLKQTEPYVDYIVEIEVANGGRFFMNTISEKYHQHIVVEPGLHQEVESILNSLAAAAGVAPVQAYGKTAV
;
A
#
# COMPACT_ATOMS: atom_id res chain seq x y z
N MET A 1 35.98 -16.57 20.37
CA MET A 1 35.87 -17.24 21.70
C MET A 1 34.55 -16.79 22.27
N TYR A 2 33.49 -17.57 22.04
CA TYR A 2 32.10 -17.16 22.24
C TYR A 2 31.75 -17.06 23.73
N ASN A 3 31.16 -15.96 24.17
CA ASN A 3 30.80 -15.75 25.57
C ASN A 3 29.72 -16.76 25.95
N LYS A 4 30.12 -17.76 26.73
CA LYS A 4 29.37 -18.98 26.99
C LYS A 4 28.23 -18.78 27.99
N LEU A 5 27.66 -17.57 28.11
CA LEU A 5 26.86 -17.15 29.27
C LEU A 5 25.52 -16.49 28.93
N ASP A 6 25.25 -16.12 27.68
CA ASP A 6 24.01 -15.42 27.31
C ASP A 6 22.99 -16.37 26.66
N ASP A 7 21.74 -16.29 27.09
CA ASP A 7 20.59 -17.10 26.63
C ASP A 7 19.58 -16.20 25.92
N HIS A 8 19.00 -16.64 24.79
CA HIS A 8 18.04 -15.83 24.03
C HIS A 8 16.71 -16.60 23.86
N PHE A 9 15.60 -15.98 24.25
CA PHE A 9 14.26 -16.54 24.12
C PHE A 9 13.46 -15.71 23.13
N VAL A 10 13.07 -16.32 22.01
CA VAL A 10 12.12 -15.73 21.07
C VAL A 10 10.71 -16.21 21.43
N ILE A 11 9.84 -15.27 21.76
CA ILE A 11 8.51 -15.52 22.34
C ILE A 11 7.40 -15.15 21.36
N ASN A 12 6.44 -16.06 21.20
CA ASN A 12 5.21 -15.83 20.43
C ASN A 12 3.97 -15.71 21.33
N SER A 13 4.05 -16.18 22.57
CA SER A 13 2.97 -16.10 23.55
C SER A 13 3.50 -16.28 24.96
N VAL A 14 2.75 -15.83 25.96
CA VAL A 14 3.12 -15.98 27.38
C VAL A 14 2.07 -16.81 28.09
N ALA A 15 2.52 -17.81 28.85
CA ALA A 15 1.65 -18.53 29.78
C ALA A 15 1.75 -17.93 31.17
N THR A 16 0.62 -17.47 31.70
CA THR A 16 0.50 -16.91 33.05
C THR A 16 -0.06 -17.93 34.06
N THR A 17 -0.67 -19.02 33.58
CA THR A 17 -1.28 -20.06 34.41
C THR A 17 -1.01 -21.45 33.85
N GLY A 18 -1.23 -22.48 34.66
CA GLY A 18 -1.05 -23.88 34.26
C GLY A 18 0.25 -24.50 34.77
N GLY A 19 0.76 -25.48 34.03
CA GLY A 19 1.89 -26.31 34.43
C GLY A 19 2.95 -26.42 33.34
N SER A 20 4.20 -26.61 33.78
CA SER A 20 5.39 -26.53 32.92
C SER A 20 5.58 -27.63 31.88
N LEU A 21 4.71 -28.65 31.84
CA LEU A 21 4.75 -29.74 30.85
C LEU A 21 3.89 -29.46 29.61
N ASN A 22 2.93 -28.54 29.70
CA ASN A 22 1.95 -28.28 28.63
C ASN A 22 2.22 -26.95 27.90
N LEU A 23 3.49 -26.54 27.78
CA LEU A 23 3.85 -25.31 27.08
C LEU A 23 3.85 -25.56 25.57
N ALA A 24 3.00 -24.84 24.85
CA ALA A 24 2.97 -24.87 23.39
C ALA A 24 4.26 -24.26 22.81
N ASN A 25 4.54 -24.58 21.53
CA ASN A 25 5.74 -24.09 20.85
C ASN A 25 5.79 -22.55 20.87
N GLY A 26 6.90 -21.98 21.35
CA GLY A 26 7.07 -20.53 21.44
C GLY A 26 6.36 -19.86 22.62
N THR A 27 5.73 -20.62 23.52
CA THR A 27 5.12 -20.09 24.74
C THR A 27 6.15 -19.95 25.86
N PHE A 28 6.34 -18.75 26.36
CA PHE A 28 7.22 -18.44 27.48
C PHE A 28 6.50 -18.53 28.82
N ALA A 29 7.18 -19.06 29.84
CA ALA A 29 6.66 -19.11 31.20
C ALA A 29 7.79 -19.02 32.22
N VAL A 30 7.52 -18.35 33.35
CA VAL A 30 8.37 -18.45 34.53
C VAL A 30 7.78 -19.49 35.47
N VAL A 31 8.58 -20.44 35.92
CA VAL A 31 8.11 -21.56 36.76
C VAL A 31 8.76 -21.54 38.13
N ASP A 32 7.98 -21.96 39.14
CA ASP A 32 8.46 -22.15 40.50
C ASP A 32 9.23 -23.48 40.60
N TYR A 33 10.56 -23.40 40.68
CA TYR A 33 11.42 -24.59 40.71
C TYR A 33 11.33 -25.35 42.03
N ASP A 34 11.14 -24.62 43.14
CA ASP A 34 11.01 -25.20 44.48
C ASP A 34 9.54 -25.55 44.83
N GLY A 35 8.63 -25.38 43.87
CA GLY A 35 7.21 -25.73 43.98
C GLY A 35 7.01 -27.24 44.02
N GLN A 36 5.94 -27.70 44.67
CA GLN A 36 5.53 -29.10 44.57
C GLN A 36 5.04 -29.36 43.14
N PRO A 37 5.63 -30.32 42.41
CA PRO A 37 5.22 -30.61 41.04
C PRO A 37 3.82 -31.23 41.04
N THR A 38 2.99 -30.77 40.10
CA THR A 38 1.65 -31.33 39.84
C THR A 38 1.70 -32.35 38.70
N ALA A 39 0.57 -33.00 38.39
CA ALA A 39 0.44 -33.86 37.22
C ALA A 39 0.79 -33.13 35.90
N ASN A 40 0.63 -31.80 35.86
CA ASN A 40 0.94 -30.95 34.70
C ASN A 40 2.35 -30.30 34.80
N GLY A 41 3.18 -30.73 35.76
CA GLY A 41 4.52 -30.19 35.97
C GLY A 41 4.61 -29.13 37.07
N LEU A 42 5.67 -28.32 37.01
CA LEU A 42 5.90 -27.21 37.94
C LEU A 42 4.90 -26.09 37.68
N LYS A 43 4.49 -25.39 38.75
CA LYS A 43 3.52 -24.31 38.68
C LYS A 43 4.11 -23.10 37.94
N ILE A 44 3.36 -22.55 36.99
CA ILE A 44 3.67 -21.29 36.31
C ILE A 44 3.35 -20.11 37.22
N LEU A 45 4.23 -19.12 37.24
CA LEU A 45 4.14 -17.89 38.01
C LEU A 45 3.94 -16.69 37.08
N SER A 46 2.92 -15.89 37.37
CA SER A 46 2.69 -14.58 36.76
C SER A 46 2.88 -13.42 37.75
N ASP A 47 2.94 -13.73 39.05
CA ASP A 47 3.21 -12.78 40.13
C ASP A 47 4.16 -13.42 41.15
N PHE A 48 5.14 -12.63 41.59
CA PHE A 48 6.19 -13.02 42.54
C PHE A 48 5.98 -12.38 43.91
N SER A 49 4.87 -11.64 44.10
CA SER A 49 4.53 -11.05 45.39
C SER A 49 4.42 -12.11 46.49
N GLY A 50 5.05 -11.83 47.64
CA GLY A 50 5.04 -12.74 48.79
C GLY A 50 5.96 -13.97 48.67
N LEU A 51 6.68 -14.16 47.56
CA LEU A 51 7.71 -15.20 47.46
C LEU A 51 8.99 -14.78 48.20
N ALA A 52 9.66 -15.74 48.82
CA ALA A 52 10.93 -15.51 49.50
C ALA A 52 12.05 -15.23 48.49
N LYS A 53 13.00 -14.35 48.83
CA LYS A 53 14.09 -13.96 47.90
C LYS A 53 15.04 -15.09 47.54
N ASP A 54 15.11 -16.13 48.37
CA ASP A 54 15.90 -17.34 48.15
C ASP A 54 15.16 -18.41 47.33
N ARG A 55 13.87 -18.20 47.03
CA ARG A 55 13.07 -19.08 46.17
C ARG A 55 13.71 -19.15 44.78
N ARG A 56 13.88 -20.37 44.27
CA ARG A 56 14.43 -20.59 42.93
C ARG A 56 13.32 -20.59 41.88
N VAL A 57 13.56 -19.86 40.81
CA VAL A 57 12.70 -19.77 39.64
C VAL A 57 13.49 -20.17 38.40
N GLN A 58 12.78 -20.51 37.34
CA GLN A 58 13.37 -20.93 36.07
C GLN A 58 12.54 -20.36 34.92
N PHE A 59 13.21 -19.87 33.88
CA PHE A 59 12.55 -19.49 32.63
C PHE A 59 12.40 -20.71 31.74
N ARG A 60 11.24 -20.83 31.10
CA ARG A 60 10.94 -21.91 30.17
C ARG A 60 10.34 -21.40 28.88
N LEU A 61 10.68 -22.06 27.78
CA LEU A 61 10.13 -21.81 26.46
C LEU A 61 9.68 -23.14 25.84
N GLY A 62 8.41 -23.21 25.44
CA GLY A 62 7.84 -24.41 24.85
C GLY A 62 8.42 -24.74 23.48
N ARG A 63 8.41 -26.02 23.14
CA ARG A 63 9.00 -26.60 21.94
C ARG A 63 7.94 -27.29 21.07
N PRO A 64 8.21 -27.50 19.76
CA PRO A 64 7.32 -28.29 18.92
C PRO A 64 7.22 -29.74 19.45
N ASP A 65 6.06 -30.36 19.26
CA ASP A 65 5.87 -31.75 19.66
C ASP A 65 6.58 -32.67 18.65
N LEU A 66 7.73 -33.22 19.07
CA LEU A 66 8.54 -34.12 18.27
C LEU A 66 8.39 -35.55 18.78
N ALA A 67 8.41 -36.52 17.86
CA ALA A 67 8.38 -37.94 18.21
C ALA A 67 9.58 -38.30 19.12
N ILE A 68 9.27 -38.61 20.39
CA ILE A 68 10.29 -38.85 21.42
C ILE A 68 11.09 -40.11 21.09
N ASN A 69 12.41 -39.99 20.99
CA ASN A 69 13.32 -41.13 20.84
C ASN A 69 14.54 -40.98 21.78
N ARG A 70 15.53 -41.87 21.67
CA ARG A 70 16.72 -41.85 22.55
C ARG A 70 17.58 -40.59 22.42
N SER A 71 17.47 -39.87 21.32
CA SER A 71 18.31 -38.71 20.98
C SER A 71 17.52 -37.40 20.86
N GLN A 72 16.19 -37.45 20.83
CA GLN A 72 15.29 -36.31 20.64
C GLN A 72 14.19 -36.32 21.70
N GLY A 73 13.96 -35.17 22.34
CA GLY A 73 12.89 -34.98 23.32
C GLY A 73 12.13 -33.68 23.07
N ASN A 74 10.87 -33.63 23.48
CA ASN A 74 9.97 -32.48 23.38
C ASN A 74 9.96 -31.62 24.68
N LYS A 75 11.03 -31.69 25.48
CA LYS A 75 11.12 -30.92 26.73
C LYS A 75 11.31 -29.44 26.39
N ALA A 76 10.56 -28.58 27.08
CA ALA A 76 10.74 -27.14 27.00
C ALA A 76 12.21 -26.74 27.27
N ASP A 77 12.68 -25.75 26.53
CA ASP A 77 13.92 -25.04 26.81
C ASP A 77 13.85 -24.46 28.21
N ALA A 78 14.93 -24.57 28.97
CA ALA A 78 14.93 -24.16 30.36
C ALA A 78 16.28 -23.59 30.77
N THR A 79 16.25 -22.46 31.47
CA THR A 79 17.46 -21.87 32.07
C THR A 79 17.97 -22.70 33.23
N LEU A 80 19.19 -22.42 33.69
CA LEU A 80 19.59 -22.87 35.01
C LEU A 80 18.70 -22.21 36.09
N PRO A 81 18.23 -22.95 37.10
CA PRO A 81 17.41 -22.37 38.15
C PRO A 81 18.23 -21.34 38.95
N PHE A 82 17.66 -20.16 39.14
CA PHE A 82 18.29 -19.03 39.83
C PHE A 82 17.37 -18.51 40.94
N LYS A 83 17.94 -17.88 41.97
CA LYS A 83 17.14 -17.29 43.04
C LYS A 83 16.61 -15.92 42.60
N ILE A 84 15.47 -15.51 43.14
CA ILE A 84 14.94 -14.16 42.93
C ILE A 84 15.98 -13.10 43.35
N SER A 85 16.77 -13.35 44.40
CA SER A 85 17.87 -12.47 44.85
C SER A 85 19.06 -12.35 43.88
N ASP A 86 19.18 -13.27 42.94
CA ASP A 86 20.30 -13.33 41.99
C ASP A 86 20.05 -12.37 40.81
N VAL A 87 18.81 -11.89 40.62
CA VAL A 87 18.47 -10.86 39.64
C VAL A 87 19.05 -9.51 40.09
N LYS A 88 19.96 -8.94 39.29
CA LYS A 88 20.65 -7.67 39.59
C LYS A 88 20.09 -6.49 38.81
N GLY A 89 19.57 -6.75 37.61
CA GLY A 89 19.12 -5.72 36.70
C GLY A 89 18.14 -6.30 35.68
N ILE A 90 17.15 -5.50 35.28
CA ILE A 90 16.39 -5.74 34.06
C ILE A 90 16.58 -4.50 33.21
N ARG A 91 16.85 -4.69 31.92
CA ARG A 91 16.96 -3.63 30.91
C ARG A 91 16.02 -3.96 29.76
N VAL A 92 15.62 -2.92 29.03
CA VAL A 92 14.79 -3.07 27.84
C VAL A 92 15.44 -2.27 26.71
N SER A 93 15.51 -2.87 25.54
CA SER A 93 15.85 -2.23 24.29
C SER A 93 14.62 -2.35 23.40
N ALA A 94 13.86 -1.26 23.34
CA ALA A 94 12.74 -1.12 22.41
C ALA A 94 13.24 -0.36 21.17
N PRO A 95 12.75 -0.70 19.98
CA PRO A 95 13.09 0.00 18.75
C PRO A 95 12.53 1.43 18.82
N GLU A 96 13.41 2.43 18.78
CA GLU A 96 13.01 3.86 18.85
C GLU A 96 12.78 4.45 17.45
N LYS A 97 13.46 3.92 16.44
CA LYS A 97 13.41 4.40 15.06
C LYS A 97 13.27 3.23 14.08
N GLY A 98 12.37 3.40 13.12
CA GLY A 98 12.29 2.55 11.93
C GLY A 98 13.40 2.88 10.92
N ILE A 99 13.25 2.38 9.69
CA ILE A 99 14.08 2.83 8.59
C ILE A 99 13.76 4.31 8.37
N SER A 100 14.79 5.15 8.29
CA SER A 100 14.65 6.52 7.81
C SER A 100 15.55 6.74 6.62
N VAL A 101 15.15 7.67 5.74
CA VAL A 101 15.88 7.96 4.51
C VAL A 101 16.57 9.32 4.58
N ASP A 102 17.65 9.47 3.81
CA ASP A 102 18.25 10.79 3.58
C ASP A 102 17.29 11.63 2.73
N HIS A 103 16.95 12.81 3.21
CA HIS A 103 16.14 13.77 2.48
C HIS A 103 16.85 15.12 2.50
N MET A 104 17.27 15.58 1.33
CA MET A 104 18.06 16.80 1.18
C MET A 104 17.53 17.64 0.03
N ILE A 105 17.63 18.96 0.19
CA ILE A 105 17.30 19.94 -0.86
C ILE A 105 18.56 20.73 -1.16
N LEU A 106 18.94 20.82 -2.43
CA LEU A 106 19.99 21.69 -2.94
C LEU A 106 19.34 22.92 -3.57
N GLY A 107 19.69 24.11 -3.10
CA GLY A 107 19.14 25.35 -3.66
C GLY A 107 17.93 25.89 -2.90
N TYR A 108 16.88 26.30 -3.62
CA TYR A 108 15.67 26.84 -3.00
C TYR A 108 14.97 25.78 -2.14
N ASP A 109 14.74 26.09 -0.87
CA ASP A 109 14.17 25.18 0.13
C ASP A 109 12.66 25.37 0.38
N GLY A 110 12.00 26.21 -0.43
CA GLY A 110 10.58 26.58 -0.26
C GLY A 110 10.35 27.80 0.64
N PHE A 111 11.36 28.27 1.36
CA PHE A 111 11.21 29.37 2.32
C PHE A 111 12.20 30.52 2.09
N ASN A 112 13.45 30.19 1.78
CA ASN A 112 14.55 31.14 1.67
C ASN A 112 14.89 31.44 0.22
N ALA A 113 14.42 32.58 -0.29
CA ALA A 113 14.71 33.00 -1.67
C ALA A 113 16.22 33.18 -1.96
N SER A 114 17.03 33.46 -0.95
CA SER A 114 18.49 33.60 -1.12
C SER A 114 19.23 32.28 -1.31
N SER A 115 18.55 31.14 -1.09
CA SER A 115 19.13 29.81 -1.29
C SER A 115 18.93 29.28 -2.71
N ALA A 116 18.14 29.97 -3.55
CA ALA A 116 17.79 29.53 -4.89
C ALA A 116 18.99 29.32 -5.82
N ILE A 117 18.85 28.36 -6.74
CA ILE A 117 19.80 28.16 -7.84
C ILE A 117 19.61 29.31 -8.83
N VAL A 118 20.67 30.08 -9.07
CA VAL A 118 20.67 31.21 -10.01
C VAL A 118 21.87 31.05 -10.93
N LEU A 119 21.60 30.96 -12.24
CA LEU A 119 22.65 30.78 -13.25
C LEU A 119 22.88 32.06 -14.06
N GLU A 120 24.14 32.33 -14.38
CA GLU A 120 24.52 33.42 -15.28
C GLU A 120 24.58 32.93 -16.74
N GLU A 121 24.46 33.85 -17.71
CA GLU A 121 24.53 33.49 -19.14
C GLU A 121 25.86 32.81 -19.49
N GLY A 122 25.77 31.62 -20.11
CA GLY A 122 26.93 30.81 -20.48
C GLY A 122 27.72 30.28 -19.28
N ALA A 123 27.15 30.32 -18.07
CA ALA A 123 27.73 29.66 -16.90
C ALA A 123 27.64 28.15 -17.04
N THR A 124 28.68 27.48 -16.54
CA THR A 124 28.73 26.02 -16.46
C THR A 124 29.11 25.64 -15.04
N GLU A 125 28.19 24.95 -14.37
CA GLU A 125 28.33 24.57 -12.97
C GLU A 125 28.13 23.06 -12.78
N LYS A 126 28.91 22.46 -11.89
CA LYS A 126 28.82 21.03 -11.56
C LYS A 126 28.01 20.77 -10.31
N ILE A 127 27.23 19.70 -10.35
CA ILE A 127 26.59 19.06 -9.20
C ILE A 127 27.17 17.65 -9.05
N SER A 128 27.54 17.32 -7.82
CA SER A 128 28.02 15.98 -7.45
C SER A 128 27.05 15.36 -6.46
N ILE A 129 26.45 14.24 -6.86
CA ILE A 129 25.57 13.42 -6.02
C ILE A 129 26.30 12.12 -5.73
N THR A 130 26.57 11.84 -4.48
CA THR A 130 27.20 10.60 -4.04
C THR A 130 26.16 9.74 -3.36
N LEU A 131 25.95 8.55 -3.91
CA LEU A 131 25.12 7.49 -3.36
C LEU A 131 26.03 6.54 -2.59
N SER A 132 25.62 6.13 -1.41
CA SER A 132 26.29 5.07 -0.67
C SER A 132 25.30 4.17 0.06
N GLY A 133 25.75 2.98 0.40
CA GLY A 133 24.93 1.98 1.08
C GLY A 133 25.11 0.60 0.45
N GLU A 134 24.72 -0.42 1.20
CA GLU A 134 24.91 -1.82 0.82
C GLU A 134 24.29 -2.15 -0.55
N ILE A 135 23.14 -1.56 -0.84
CA ILE A 135 22.45 -1.66 -2.13
C ILE A 135 23.26 -1.14 -3.33
N ILE A 136 24.08 -0.10 -3.12
CA ILE A 136 24.99 0.41 -4.15
C ILE A 136 26.17 -0.56 -4.32
N GLY A 137 26.59 -1.21 -3.25
CA GLY A 137 27.56 -2.31 -3.30
C GLY A 137 27.06 -3.51 -4.09
N ASP A 138 25.79 -3.89 -3.91
CA ASP A 138 25.14 -5.01 -4.62
C ASP A 138 25.06 -4.80 -6.14
N LEU A 139 24.98 -3.54 -6.59
CA LEU A 139 25.10 -3.18 -8.01
C LEU A 139 26.51 -3.40 -8.56
N GLY A 140 27.49 -3.73 -7.72
CA GLY A 140 28.87 -4.01 -8.12
C GLY A 140 29.81 -2.80 -8.06
N TYR A 141 29.42 -1.71 -7.40
CA TYR A 141 30.31 -0.56 -7.19
C TYR A 141 31.32 -0.81 -6.07
N GLU A 142 32.57 -0.41 -6.28
CA GLU A 142 33.63 -0.50 -5.26
C GLU A 142 33.29 0.39 -4.04
N ASP A 143 33.67 -0.07 -2.85
CA ASP A 143 33.40 0.59 -1.57
C ASP A 143 31.90 0.89 -1.27
N SER A 144 30.97 0.26 -2.01
CA SER A 144 29.52 0.50 -1.89
C SER A 144 29.14 1.98 -2.05
N GLN A 145 29.88 2.68 -2.91
CA GLN A 145 29.70 4.11 -3.16
C GLN A 145 29.81 4.43 -4.66
N TYR A 146 28.98 5.35 -5.12
CA TYR A 146 29.06 5.88 -6.48
C TYR A 146 28.75 7.37 -6.51
N THR A 147 29.61 8.15 -7.18
CA THR A 147 29.43 9.59 -7.38
C THR A 147 29.02 9.88 -8.81
N ILE A 148 27.84 10.46 -8.95
CA ILE A 148 27.30 11.01 -10.18
C ILE A 148 27.74 12.48 -10.26
N GLU A 149 28.44 12.84 -11.33
CA GLU A 149 28.76 14.22 -11.66
C GLU A 149 27.92 14.67 -12.85
N GLU A 150 27.00 15.60 -12.61
CA GLU A 150 26.20 16.23 -13.66
C GLU A 150 26.55 17.71 -13.79
N THR A 151 26.30 18.26 -14.98
CA THR A 151 26.60 19.66 -15.28
C THR A 151 25.31 20.43 -15.60
N LEU A 152 25.13 21.54 -14.89
CA LEU A 152 24.20 22.62 -15.24
C LEU A 152 24.87 23.49 -16.30
N ILE A 153 24.25 23.57 -17.46
CA ILE A 153 24.76 24.37 -18.59
C ILE A 153 23.70 25.43 -18.89
N ALA A 154 24.01 26.69 -18.59
CA ALA A 154 23.17 27.80 -19.03
C ALA A 154 23.33 27.98 -20.54
N PRO A 155 22.23 28.01 -21.33
CA PRO A 155 22.29 28.22 -22.77
C PRO A 155 23.03 29.51 -23.16
N TYR A 156 23.69 29.50 -24.32
CA TYR A 156 24.22 30.71 -24.93
C TYR A 156 23.09 31.48 -25.61
N GLY A 157 22.61 32.55 -24.99
CA GLY A 157 21.47 33.35 -25.45
C GLY A 157 20.91 34.24 -24.35
N ALA A 158 20.01 35.16 -24.71
CA ALA A 158 19.38 36.05 -23.74
C ALA A 158 18.63 35.23 -22.68
N LYS A 159 19.08 35.35 -21.42
CA LYS A 159 18.31 34.93 -20.24
C LYS A 159 17.07 35.82 -20.18
N ALA A 160 15.89 35.23 -19.97
CA ALA A 160 14.67 36.01 -19.79
C ALA A 160 14.86 37.00 -18.63
N THR A 161 14.47 38.26 -18.83
CA THR A 161 14.46 39.29 -17.77
C THR A 161 13.06 39.65 -17.30
N ASP A 162 12.04 39.16 -18.01
CA ASP A 162 10.62 39.21 -17.64
C ASP A 162 9.87 38.01 -18.27
N GLN A 163 8.61 37.81 -17.86
CA GLN A 163 7.76 36.73 -18.36
C GLN A 163 7.48 36.83 -19.88
N THR A 164 7.50 38.04 -20.44
CA THR A 164 7.21 38.22 -21.88
C THR A 164 8.35 37.68 -22.74
N GLU A 165 9.59 37.84 -22.28
CA GLU A 165 10.77 37.26 -22.92
C GLU A 165 10.81 35.74 -22.76
N ALA A 166 10.41 35.21 -21.59
CA ALA A 166 10.27 33.76 -21.36
C ALA A 166 9.26 33.12 -22.34
N ASP A 167 8.07 33.72 -22.47
CA ASP A 167 7.04 33.29 -23.42
C ASP A 167 7.49 33.40 -24.89
N ALA A 168 8.44 34.30 -25.18
CA ALA A 168 9.03 34.49 -26.51
C ALA A 168 10.21 33.54 -26.80
N GLY A 169 10.56 32.65 -25.86
CA GLY A 169 11.59 31.62 -26.02
C GLY A 169 12.99 32.01 -25.50
N ALA A 170 13.09 33.03 -24.64
CA ALA A 170 14.28 33.23 -23.82
C ALA A 170 14.32 32.18 -22.69
N TRP A 171 15.51 31.68 -22.35
CA TRP A 171 15.64 30.61 -21.37
C TRP A 171 15.49 31.13 -19.93
N THR A 172 15.01 30.27 -19.04
CA THR A 172 14.78 30.56 -17.61
C THR A 172 15.57 29.59 -16.72
N ASP A 173 15.82 29.97 -15.46
CA ASP A 173 16.47 29.06 -14.49
C ASP A 173 15.59 27.81 -14.22
N GLN A 174 14.25 27.96 -14.31
CA GLN A 174 13.29 26.84 -14.22
C GLN A 174 13.52 25.79 -15.30
N GLU A 175 13.63 26.21 -16.57
CA GLU A 175 13.87 25.31 -17.70
C GLU A 175 15.15 24.47 -17.51
N VAL A 176 16.24 25.13 -17.11
CA VAL A 176 17.55 24.47 -16.94
C VAL A 176 17.56 23.48 -15.77
N VAL A 177 16.92 23.83 -14.65
CA VAL A 177 16.83 22.94 -13.48
C VAL A 177 15.90 21.76 -13.75
N GLU A 178 14.76 21.98 -14.40
CA GLU A 178 13.86 20.88 -14.76
C GLU A 178 14.47 19.90 -15.78
N ASP A 179 15.18 20.40 -16.80
CA ASP A 179 15.91 19.54 -17.75
C ASP A 179 16.96 18.69 -17.02
N LEU A 180 17.71 19.29 -16.09
CA LEU A 180 18.66 18.53 -15.28
C LEU A 180 17.96 17.42 -14.47
N VAL A 181 16.83 17.72 -13.83
CA VAL A 181 16.08 16.72 -13.06
C VAL A 181 15.63 15.57 -13.96
N GLU A 182 15.19 15.86 -15.19
CA GLU A 182 14.83 14.82 -16.17
C GLU A 182 16.04 13.98 -16.60
N ARG A 183 17.21 14.61 -16.83
CA ARG A 183 18.45 13.90 -17.11
C ARG A 183 18.87 12.99 -15.95
N LEU A 184 18.76 13.47 -14.72
CA LEU A 184 19.05 12.69 -13.52
C LEU A 184 18.07 11.51 -13.34
N LYS A 185 16.77 11.70 -13.61
CA LYS A 185 15.77 10.62 -13.56
C LYS A 185 16.06 9.49 -14.55
N ASN A 186 16.60 9.84 -15.71
CA ASN A 186 16.97 8.90 -16.78
C ASN A 186 18.41 8.37 -16.65
N TYR A 187 19.13 8.73 -15.58
CA TYR A 187 20.50 8.29 -15.38
C TYR A 187 20.52 6.77 -15.09
N GLU A 188 21.32 6.03 -15.85
CA GLU A 188 21.47 4.58 -15.68
C GLU A 188 22.70 4.26 -14.82
N LEU A 189 22.48 3.49 -13.75
CA LEU A 189 23.54 2.87 -12.95
C LEU A 189 24.02 1.57 -13.61
N LEU A 190 25.04 0.95 -13.01
CA LEU A 190 25.57 -0.34 -13.45
C LEU A 190 24.43 -1.37 -13.57
N GLY A 191 24.43 -2.13 -14.66
CA GLY A 191 23.34 -3.08 -14.94
C GLY A 191 22.12 -2.47 -15.65
N LYS A 192 22.21 -1.22 -16.13
CA LYS A 192 21.10 -0.47 -16.77
C LYS A 192 19.90 -0.26 -15.84
N VAL A 193 20.17 -0.16 -14.53
CA VAL A 193 19.13 0.11 -13.54
C VAL A 193 18.97 1.63 -13.44
N PRO A 194 17.75 2.18 -13.57
CA PRO A 194 17.53 3.62 -13.50
C PRO A 194 17.77 4.16 -12.08
N LEU A 195 18.38 5.34 -11.96
CA LEU A 195 18.63 6.03 -10.68
C LEU A 195 17.35 6.27 -9.88
N SER A 196 16.23 6.48 -10.58
CA SER A 196 14.90 6.67 -9.98
C SER A 196 14.41 5.48 -9.14
N ASN A 197 15.01 4.29 -9.28
CA ASN A 197 14.72 3.15 -8.39
C ASN A 197 15.33 3.31 -6.99
N TYR A 198 16.34 4.17 -6.83
CA TYR A 198 17.13 4.34 -5.60
C TYR A 198 16.94 5.69 -4.93
N VAL A 199 16.69 6.73 -5.73
CA VAL A 199 16.51 8.10 -5.27
C VAL A 199 15.32 8.72 -5.98
N ASP A 200 14.40 9.30 -5.22
CA ASP A 200 13.40 10.19 -5.77
C ASP A 200 13.99 11.60 -5.93
N ILE A 201 13.85 12.16 -7.12
CA ILE A 201 14.45 13.44 -7.52
C ILE A 201 13.32 14.31 -8.05
N SER A 202 13.09 15.48 -7.47
CA SER A 202 12.08 16.43 -7.95
C SER A 202 12.58 17.87 -7.91
N PRO A 203 12.11 18.74 -8.83
CA PRO A 203 12.38 20.17 -8.72
C PRO A 203 11.53 20.76 -7.58
N VAL A 204 12.08 21.74 -6.87
CA VAL A 204 11.37 22.59 -5.91
C VAL A 204 11.19 23.95 -6.55
N ASN A 205 9.94 24.40 -6.73
CA ASN A 205 9.61 25.65 -7.41
C ASN A 205 8.81 26.56 -6.46
N SER A 206 9.15 27.86 -6.35
CA SER A 206 8.39 28.81 -5.52
C SER A 206 6.94 29.03 -5.94
N ASN A 207 6.62 28.82 -7.22
CA ASN A 207 5.30 29.06 -7.77
C ASN A 207 4.40 27.83 -7.67
N ASN A 208 5.01 26.68 -7.35
CA ASN A 208 4.32 25.47 -6.91
C ASN A 208 5.02 24.94 -5.64
N PRO A 209 4.80 25.57 -4.47
CA PRO A 209 5.57 25.31 -3.25
C PRO A 209 5.36 23.90 -2.65
N GLU A 210 4.62 23.02 -3.31
CA GLU A 210 4.57 21.59 -3.00
C GLU A 210 4.69 20.77 -4.29
N THR A 211 5.92 20.59 -4.79
CA THR A 211 6.21 19.45 -5.69
C THR A 211 6.72 18.25 -4.88
N GLU A 212 5.85 17.65 -4.06
CA GLU A 212 5.58 16.24 -4.35
C GLU A 212 5.05 16.23 -5.80
N PRO A 213 5.62 15.42 -6.71
CA PRO A 213 5.26 15.48 -8.14
C PRO A 213 3.74 15.55 -8.25
N ASP A 214 3.14 16.43 -9.08
CA ASP A 214 1.69 16.62 -9.20
C ASP A 214 0.91 15.31 -9.00
N THR A 215 0.56 15.03 -7.75
CA THR A 215 0.07 13.72 -7.34
C THR A 215 -1.24 13.96 -6.66
N THR A 216 -2.30 13.75 -7.43
CA THR A 216 -3.59 13.48 -6.82
C THR A 216 -3.46 12.11 -6.18
N ASP A 217 -3.64 12.03 -4.87
CA ASP A 217 -3.84 10.75 -4.20
C ASP A 217 -5.01 10.04 -4.89
N ALA A 218 -4.85 8.78 -5.23
CA ALA A 218 -5.89 7.92 -5.76
C ALA A 218 -6.04 6.71 -4.85
N VAL A 219 -7.29 6.28 -4.67
CA VAL A 219 -7.64 5.11 -3.86
C VAL A 219 -7.89 3.94 -4.79
N TYR A 220 -7.27 2.80 -4.47
CA TYR A 220 -7.62 1.55 -5.11
C TYR A 220 -8.88 0.98 -4.50
N TYR A 221 -9.73 0.43 -5.35
CA TYR A 221 -10.86 -0.34 -4.91
C TYR A 221 -10.80 -1.70 -5.55
N ASN A 222 -10.95 -2.75 -4.75
CA ASN A 222 -10.96 -4.13 -5.20
C ASN A 222 -12.36 -4.74 -5.02
N VAL A 223 -12.81 -5.57 -5.95
CA VAL A 223 -14.04 -6.34 -5.83
C VAL A 223 -13.79 -7.77 -6.27
N GLU A 224 -14.14 -8.72 -5.41
CA GLU A 224 -14.05 -10.15 -5.70
C GLU A 224 -15.38 -10.65 -6.24
N VAL A 225 -15.41 -11.09 -7.50
CA VAL A 225 -16.61 -11.55 -8.17
C VAL A 225 -16.43 -13.00 -8.60
N VAL A 226 -17.45 -13.83 -8.35
CA VAL A 226 -17.45 -15.22 -8.81
C VAL A 226 -17.86 -15.25 -10.28
N ASP A 227 -16.95 -15.63 -11.18
CA ASP A 227 -17.16 -15.61 -12.62
C ASP A 227 -16.30 -16.63 -13.41
N GLU A 228 -16.60 -16.75 -14.71
CA GLU A 228 -15.92 -17.65 -15.64
C GLU A 228 -14.56 -17.11 -16.12
N GLY A 229 -14.23 -15.85 -15.78
CA GLY A 229 -12.94 -15.24 -16.10
C GLY A 229 -12.78 -14.86 -17.57
N THR A 230 -13.88 -14.71 -18.30
CA THR A 230 -13.85 -14.38 -19.73
C THR A 230 -13.65 -12.88 -19.95
N TYR A 231 -13.26 -12.48 -21.17
CA TYR A 231 -13.21 -11.06 -21.55
C TYR A 231 -14.60 -10.40 -21.54
N SER A 232 -15.68 -11.19 -21.67
CA SER A 232 -17.05 -10.69 -21.49
C SER A 232 -17.35 -10.33 -20.04
N ASP A 233 -16.73 -10.97 -19.05
CA ASP A 233 -17.03 -10.70 -17.64
C ASP A 233 -16.38 -9.39 -17.17
N ILE A 234 -15.13 -9.11 -17.58
CA ILE A 234 -14.54 -7.77 -17.39
C ILE A 234 -15.35 -6.69 -18.12
N GLY A 235 -15.90 -7.00 -19.30
CA GLY A 235 -16.80 -6.09 -20.03
C GLY A 235 -18.08 -5.76 -19.27
N LYS A 236 -18.68 -6.73 -18.55
CA LYS A 236 -19.87 -6.51 -17.71
C LYS A 236 -19.57 -5.59 -16.51
N VAL A 237 -18.42 -5.78 -15.87
CA VAL A 237 -17.99 -4.90 -14.77
C VAL A 237 -17.68 -3.50 -15.31
N GLN A 238 -16.94 -3.40 -16.42
CA GLN A 238 -16.62 -2.13 -17.08
C GLN A 238 -17.86 -1.34 -17.54
N ALA A 239 -18.93 -2.02 -17.95
CA ALA A 239 -20.19 -1.40 -18.38
C ALA A 239 -20.91 -0.63 -17.26
N GLN A 240 -20.77 -1.06 -16.00
CA GLN A 240 -21.37 -0.35 -14.86
C GLN A 240 -20.54 0.87 -14.42
N TYR A 241 -19.26 0.93 -14.79
CA TYR A 241 -18.34 2.02 -14.44
C TYR A 241 -17.66 2.62 -15.68
N PRO A 242 -18.41 3.25 -16.61
CA PRO A 242 -17.88 3.71 -17.91
C PRO A 242 -16.78 4.77 -17.78
N ASN A 243 -16.75 5.51 -16.69
CA ASN A 243 -15.79 6.60 -16.45
C ASN A 243 -14.51 6.12 -15.73
N LEU A 244 -14.41 4.84 -15.37
CA LEU A 244 -13.27 4.28 -14.63
C LEU A 244 -12.72 3.05 -15.36
N LYS A 245 -11.40 2.95 -15.48
CA LYS A 245 -10.76 1.79 -16.10
C LYS A 245 -10.78 0.60 -15.12
N VAL A 246 -11.52 -0.46 -15.44
CA VAL A 246 -11.58 -1.70 -14.66
C VAL A 246 -10.50 -2.66 -15.16
N VAL A 247 -9.69 -3.18 -14.24
CA VAL A 247 -8.66 -4.19 -14.56
C VAL A 247 -8.86 -5.40 -13.67
N ARG A 248 -8.70 -6.61 -14.23
CA ARG A 248 -8.66 -7.83 -13.40
C ARG A 248 -7.24 -8.04 -12.87
N THR A 249 -7.06 -7.95 -11.55
CA THR A 249 -5.79 -8.08 -10.84
C THR A 249 -5.40 -9.53 -10.58
N ASP A 250 -6.35 -10.35 -10.15
CA ASP A 250 -6.09 -11.74 -9.78
C ASP A 250 -7.25 -12.66 -10.16
N ARG A 251 -6.97 -13.96 -10.21
CA ARG A 251 -7.97 -15.01 -10.33
C ARG A 251 -7.56 -16.22 -9.51
N THR A 252 -8.38 -16.54 -8.50
CA THR A 252 -8.25 -17.77 -7.72
C THR A 252 -9.43 -18.69 -8.03
N SER A 253 -9.17 -19.77 -8.78
CA SER A 253 -10.16 -20.75 -9.26
C SER A 253 -11.36 -20.13 -9.99
N ASP A 254 -12.45 -19.88 -9.26
CA ASP A 254 -13.76 -19.46 -9.76
C ASP A 254 -14.09 -18.00 -9.41
N THR A 255 -13.16 -17.29 -8.74
CA THR A 255 -13.30 -15.89 -8.35
C THR A 255 -12.25 -15.04 -9.06
N SER A 256 -12.69 -13.96 -9.71
CA SER A 256 -11.84 -12.91 -10.26
C SER A 256 -11.84 -11.70 -9.34
N THR A 257 -10.66 -11.12 -9.09
CA THR A 257 -10.52 -9.84 -8.40
C THR A 257 -10.41 -8.74 -9.43
N TYR A 258 -11.36 -7.81 -9.43
CA TYR A 258 -11.34 -6.61 -10.26
C TYR A 258 -10.90 -5.42 -9.43
N THR A 259 -10.15 -4.53 -10.04
CA THR A 259 -9.55 -3.37 -9.40
C THR A 259 -9.82 -2.12 -10.23
N VAL A 260 -10.23 -1.05 -9.57
CA VAL A 260 -10.38 0.29 -10.16
C VAL A 260 -9.57 1.31 -9.36
N VAL A 261 -9.15 2.37 -10.04
CA VAL A 261 -8.45 3.51 -9.45
C VAL A 261 -9.36 4.73 -9.56
N ALA A 262 -9.62 5.40 -8.45
CA ALA A 262 -10.41 6.63 -8.45
C ALA A 262 -9.72 7.74 -7.64
N PRO A 263 -9.91 9.02 -8.00
CA PRO A 263 -9.27 10.14 -7.30
C PRO A 263 -9.72 10.22 -5.83
N LYS A 264 -8.78 10.50 -4.93
CA LYS A 264 -9.00 10.75 -3.50
C LYS A 264 -9.18 12.25 -3.30
N GLU A 265 -10.42 12.70 -3.24
CA GLU A 265 -10.74 14.10 -2.91
C GLU A 265 -10.95 14.23 -1.40
N ILE A 266 -10.04 14.90 -0.70
CA ILE A 266 -10.15 15.15 0.74
C ILE A 266 -11.10 16.32 1.01
N ILE A 267 -12.13 16.07 1.81
CA ILE A 267 -13.11 17.07 2.26
C ILE A 267 -13.02 17.21 3.78
N THR A 268 -13.05 18.44 4.27
CA THR A 268 -13.05 18.77 5.70
C THR A 268 -14.45 18.82 6.29
N ALA A 269 -14.58 18.49 7.57
CA ALA A 269 -15.82 18.63 8.31
C ALA A 269 -16.34 20.07 8.28
N GLY A 270 -17.60 20.24 7.89
CA GLY A 270 -18.23 21.52 7.58
C GLY A 270 -18.68 21.61 6.12
N ASP A 271 -18.04 20.87 5.22
CA ASP A 271 -18.32 20.90 3.77
C ASP A 271 -18.95 19.59 3.25
N PHE A 272 -19.35 18.65 4.13
CA PHE A 272 -19.95 17.39 3.69
C PHE A 272 -21.35 17.60 3.09
N VAL A 273 -21.58 16.99 1.93
CA VAL A 273 -22.88 17.02 1.25
C VAL A 273 -23.79 15.95 1.82
N THR A 274 -24.98 16.33 2.27
CA THR A 274 -25.96 15.38 2.83
C THR A 274 -26.43 14.39 1.77
N GLY A 275 -26.38 13.09 2.07
CA GLY A 275 -26.73 12.01 1.15
C GLY A 275 -25.57 11.48 0.30
N GLN A 276 -24.38 12.10 0.39
CA GLN A 276 -23.18 11.61 -0.26
C GLN A 276 -22.45 10.60 0.64
N GLU A 277 -21.86 9.57 0.05
CA GLU A 277 -21.06 8.58 0.75
C GLU A 277 -19.58 9.00 0.86
N TYR A 278 -19.03 8.85 2.07
CA TYR A 278 -17.69 9.25 2.46
C TYR A 278 -17.01 8.14 3.28
N VAL A 279 -15.68 8.15 3.29
CA VAL A 279 -14.86 7.35 4.21
C VAL A 279 -14.01 8.27 5.07
N ILE A 280 -13.97 8.00 6.38
CA ILE A 280 -13.20 8.80 7.34
C ILE A 280 -11.71 8.59 7.08
N GLU A 281 -10.98 9.67 6.77
CA GLU A 281 -9.52 9.65 6.69
C GLU A 281 -8.92 9.89 8.08
N SER A 282 -9.41 10.93 8.76
CA SER A 282 -9.00 11.27 10.11
C SER A 282 -10.18 11.77 10.91
N ALA A 283 -10.37 11.21 12.09
CA ALA A 283 -11.42 11.61 13.00
C ALA A 283 -11.29 13.09 13.42
N GLY A 284 -10.04 13.55 13.60
CA GLY A 284 -9.75 14.86 14.19
C GLY A 284 -10.55 15.09 15.48
N SER A 285 -11.23 16.23 15.55
CA SER A 285 -12.19 16.57 16.62
C SER A 285 -13.65 16.35 16.23
N THR A 286 -13.91 15.75 15.06
CA THR A 286 -15.26 15.59 14.51
C THR A 286 -15.89 14.29 15.00
N ASP A 287 -17.13 14.38 15.47
CA ASP A 287 -17.93 13.21 15.82
C ASP A 287 -18.72 12.73 14.61
N PHE A 288 -18.20 11.69 13.94
CA PHE A 288 -18.79 11.13 12.73
C PHE A 288 -20.05 10.30 13.02
N THR A 289 -20.21 9.80 14.25
CA THR A 289 -21.43 9.10 14.66
C THR A 289 -22.66 10.02 14.65
N ALA A 290 -22.45 11.32 14.87
CA ALA A 290 -23.50 12.33 14.81
C ALA A 290 -23.97 12.65 13.38
N ILE A 291 -23.20 12.27 12.36
CA ILE A 291 -23.47 12.55 10.94
C ILE A 291 -23.63 11.27 10.10
N GLY A 292 -23.98 10.15 10.74
CA GLY A 292 -24.41 8.93 10.05
C GLY A 292 -23.39 7.80 10.01
N ALA A 293 -22.20 7.96 10.57
CA ALA A 293 -21.21 6.88 10.66
C ALA A 293 -21.49 5.90 11.82
N ALA A 294 -21.06 4.65 11.64
CA ALA A 294 -21.16 3.63 12.70
C ALA A 294 -20.18 3.90 13.86
N ASP A 295 -19.01 4.46 13.54
CA ASP A 295 -18.00 4.94 14.48
C ASP A 295 -17.22 6.12 13.87
N SER A 296 -16.31 6.70 14.66
CA SER A 296 -15.42 7.79 14.22
C SER A 296 -13.99 7.32 13.94
N ASN A 297 -13.78 6.05 13.64
CA ASN A 297 -12.45 5.52 13.31
C ASN A 297 -12.11 5.83 11.85
N ALA A 298 -10.81 6.01 11.56
CA ALA A 298 -10.35 6.09 10.18
C ALA A 298 -10.66 4.78 9.44
N GLY A 299 -11.08 4.88 8.18
CA GLY A 299 -11.53 3.77 7.33
C GLY A 299 -13.04 3.49 7.38
N THR A 300 -13.81 4.14 8.26
CA THR A 300 -15.25 3.90 8.37
C THR A 300 -16.01 4.61 7.25
N ARG A 301 -16.77 3.83 6.46
CA ARG A 301 -17.67 4.30 5.40
C ARG A 301 -19.01 4.72 5.96
N PHE A 302 -19.52 5.87 5.53
CA PHE A 302 -20.83 6.37 5.94
C PHE A 302 -21.48 7.29 4.90
N THR A 303 -22.81 7.35 4.90
CA THR A 303 -23.56 8.37 4.18
C THR A 303 -23.77 9.58 5.08
N ALA A 304 -23.25 10.74 4.70
CA ALA A 304 -23.34 11.94 5.53
C ALA A 304 -24.81 12.37 5.69
N THR A 305 -25.29 12.43 6.93
CA THR A 305 -26.61 12.98 7.26
C THR A 305 -26.57 14.48 7.60
N GLY A 306 -25.38 15.07 7.59
CA GLY A 306 -25.15 16.49 7.84
C GLY A 306 -23.70 16.90 7.56
N ALA A 307 -23.43 18.20 7.55
CA ALA A 307 -22.13 18.77 7.20
C ALA A 307 -21.00 18.43 8.19
N GLY A 308 -21.35 18.05 9.42
CA GLY A 308 -20.38 17.84 10.51
C GLY A 308 -19.78 19.14 11.04
N THR A 309 -19.08 19.05 12.17
CA THR A 309 -18.30 20.16 12.75
C THR A 309 -16.99 19.64 13.31
N GLY A 310 -15.90 20.37 13.14
CA GLY A 310 -14.59 20.04 13.71
C GLY A 310 -13.49 20.04 12.66
N THR A 311 -12.44 19.24 12.89
CA THR A 311 -11.24 19.16 12.05
C THR A 311 -11.05 17.79 11.40
N GLY A 312 -12.07 16.93 11.46
CA GLY A 312 -12.02 15.63 10.80
C GLY A 312 -12.03 15.78 9.28
N THR A 313 -11.38 14.84 8.60
CA THR A 313 -11.29 14.77 7.15
C THR A 313 -11.87 13.46 6.64
N VAL A 314 -12.50 13.52 5.48
CA VAL A 314 -13.04 12.36 4.76
C VAL A 314 -12.58 12.40 3.32
N TYR A 315 -12.70 11.30 2.60
CA TYR A 315 -12.67 11.31 1.14
C TYR A 315 -13.97 10.74 0.56
N VAL A 316 -14.34 11.24 -0.62
CA VAL A 316 -15.51 10.76 -1.38
C VAL A 316 -15.23 9.35 -1.88
N VAL A 317 -16.23 8.47 -1.84
CA VAL A 317 -16.18 7.22 -2.61
C VAL A 317 -16.93 7.43 -3.92
N PRO A 318 -16.23 7.53 -5.07
CA PRO A 318 -16.89 7.80 -6.35
C PRO A 318 -17.52 6.54 -6.99
N ILE A 319 -17.51 5.39 -6.31
CA ILE A 319 -17.98 4.11 -6.84
C ILE A 319 -19.14 3.53 -6.03
N GLY A 320 -20.25 3.23 -6.72
CA GLY A 320 -21.37 2.46 -6.16
C GLY A 320 -21.13 0.95 -6.17
N GLU A 321 -21.98 0.17 -5.52
CA GLU A 321 -21.88 -1.30 -5.49
C GLU A 321 -22.02 -1.93 -6.89
N TYR A 322 -21.30 -3.03 -7.13
CA TYR A 322 -21.43 -3.80 -8.37
C TYR A 322 -22.59 -4.80 -8.25
N THR A 323 -23.52 -4.82 -9.20
CA THR A 323 -24.72 -5.68 -9.12
C THR A 323 -24.81 -6.68 -10.27
N VAL A 324 -25.09 -7.96 -9.94
CA VAL A 324 -25.29 -9.03 -10.92
C VAL A 324 -26.73 -9.53 -10.87
N ASN A 325 -27.46 -9.39 -11.98
CA ASN A 325 -28.82 -9.91 -12.11
C ASN A 325 -28.81 -11.44 -12.32
N LYS A 326 -29.63 -12.18 -11.55
CA LYS A 326 -29.76 -13.64 -11.67
C LYS A 326 -30.78 -14.02 -12.76
N ALA A 327 -30.55 -15.16 -13.42
CA ALA A 327 -31.49 -15.71 -14.39
C ALA A 327 -32.69 -16.42 -13.72
N TRP A 328 -33.85 -16.41 -14.38
CA TRP A 328 -35.08 -17.07 -13.91
C TRP A 328 -34.96 -18.60 -13.99
N LYS A 329 -35.66 -19.32 -13.10
CA LYS A 329 -35.60 -20.80 -13.04
C LYS A 329 -36.98 -21.44 -13.17
N VAL A 330 -37.06 -22.55 -13.91
CA VAL A 330 -38.28 -23.37 -14.06
C VAL A 330 -38.46 -24.31 -12.86
N LYS A 331 -39.67 -24.35 -12.30
CA LYS A 331 -40.10 -25.13 -11.13
C LYS A 331 -40.17 -26.63 -11.47
N GLY A 332 -39.07 -27.35 -11.32
CA GLY A 332 -39.04 -28.81 -11.43
C GLY A 332 -39.72 -29.49 -10.25
N CYS A 333 -41.06 -29.61 -10.26
CA CYS A 333 -41.88 -30.38 -9.30
C CYS A 333 -41.62 -30.16 -7.79
N ALA A 334 -41.02 -29.04 -7.37
CA ALA A 334 -40.74 -28.67 -5.98
C ALA A 334 -40.98 -27.16 -5.76
N ASP A 335 -41.16 -26.73 -4.50
CA ASP A 335 -41.30 -25.32 -4.12
C ASP A 335 -40.07 -24.48 -4.53
N CYS A 336 -40.25 -23.17 -4.74
CA CYS A 336 -39.16 -22.28 -5.18
C CYS A 336 -37.98 -22.31 -4.16
N PRO A 337 -36.72 -22.47 -4.61
CA PRO A 337 -35.55 -22.45 -3.73
C PRO A 337 -35.37 -21.06 -3.08
N THR A 338 -34.72 -21.01 -1.90
CA THR A 338 -34.40 -19.75 -1.21
C THR A 338 -33.74 -18.74 -2.15
N GLY A 339 -34.34 -17.54 -2.27
CA GLY A 339 -33.88 -16.47 -3.19
C GLY A 339 -34.67 -16.35 -4.49
N TYR A 340 -35.85 -16.99 -4.59
CA TYR A 340 -36.81 -16.78 -5.67
C TYR A 340 -38.25 -16.67 -5.13
N SER A 341 -39.04 -15.73 -5.67
CA SER A 341 -40.44 -15.49 -5.31
C SER A 341 -41.42 -16.18 -6.26
N GLU A 342 -42.64 -16.40 -5.76
CA GLU A 342 -43.77 -16.92 -6.52
C GLU A 342 -44.70 -15.76 -6.90
N TYR A 343 -45.03 -15.63 -8.19
CA TYR A 343 -46.06 -14.71 -8.68
C TYR A 343 -47.41 -15.42 -8.77
N GLU A 344 -48.50 -14.73 -8.39
CA GLU A 344 -49.82 -15.36 -8.22
C GLU A 344 -50.56 -15.71 -9.52
N ASP A 345 -50.32 -15.05 -10.67
CA ASP A 345 -50.90 -15.46 -11.97
C ASP A 345 -50.31 -14.66 -13.18
N GLY A 346 -50.18 -15.27 -14.37
CA GLY A 346 -49.76 -14.60 -15.61
C GLY A 346 -49.17 -15.50 -16.72
N PHE A 347 -48.77 -14.89 -17.85
CA PHE A 347 -48.08 -15.54 -18.99
C PHE A 347 -46.66 -14.98 -19.14
N VAL A 348 -45.67 -15.84 -19.40
CA VAL A 348 -44.26 -15.42 -19.60
C VAL A 348 -43.89 -15.46 -21.08
N TYR A 349 -43.41 -14.33 -21.60
CA TYR A 349 -42.86 -14.22 -22.94
C TYR A 349 -41.37 -13.95 -22.89
N SER A 350 -40.61 -14.64 -23.74
CA SER A 350 -39.23 -14.25 -24.07
C SER A 350 -39.27 -13.39 -25.33
N VAL A 351 -38.70 -12.20 -25.24
CA VAL A 351 -38.59 -11.22 -26.33
C VAL A 351 -37.11 -11.05 -26.64
N SER A 352 -36.67 -11.53 -27.80
CA SER A 352 -35.32 -11.26 -28.29
C SER A 352 -35.36 -10.02 -29.17
N VAL A 353 -34.50 -9.03 -28.91
CA VAL A 353 -34.37 -7.77 -29.66
C VAL A 353 -32.90 -7.57 -30.03
N GLU A 354 -32.62 -7.08 -31.24
CA GLU A 354 -31.27 -6.66 -31.63
C GLU A 354 -31.02 -5.26 -31.09
N ASP A 355 -30.20 -5.14 -30.05
CA ASP A 355 -29.94 -3.87 -29.36
C ASP A 355 -28.45 -3.58 -29.12
N ASP A 356 -27.56 -4.42 -29.66
CA ASP A 356 -26.10 -4.32 -29.52
C ASP A 356 -25.61 -4.10 -28.07
N GLY A 357 -26.40 -4.53 -27.08
CA GLY A 357 -26.06 -4.43 -25.65
C GLY A 357 -26.70 -3.26 -24.92
N ALA A 358 -27.40 -2.34 -25.59
CA ALA A 358 -28.20 -1.31 -24.93
C ALA A 358 -29.31 -1.90 -24.05
N ASP A 359 -29.75 -1.20 -23.02
CA ASP A 359 -30.86 -1.64 -22.16
C ASP A 359 -32.20 -1.21 -22.74
N SER A 360 -32.91 -2.16 -23.37
CA SER A 360 -34.22 -1.97 -23.99
C SER A 360 -35.38 -2.47 -23.10
N THR A 361 -35.14 -2.62 -21.79
CA THR A 361 -36.13 -3.16 -20.83
C THR A 361 -37.45 -2.37 -20.86
N ALA A 362 -37.41 -1.05 -20.90
CA ALA A 362 -38.60 -0.20 -20.96
C ALA A 362 -39.41 -0.37 -22.26
N THR A 363 -38.74 -0.64 -23.38
CA THR A 363 -39.40 -0.91 -24.67
C THR A 363 -40.11 -2.26 -24.64
N VAL A 364 -39.46 -3.29 -24.07
CA VAL A 364 -40.05 -4.63 -23.92
C VAL A 364 -41.21 -4.64 -22.92
N GLU A 365 -41.13 -3.84 -21.86
CA GLU A 365 -42.24 -3.65 -20.91
C GLU A 365 -43.45 -2.98 -21.57
N GLY A 366 -43.22 -2.14 -22.59
CA GLY A 366 -44.26 -1.49 -23.40
C GLY A 366 -44.98 -2.41 -24.40
N ILE A 367 -44.67 -3.72 -24.44
CA ILE A 367 -45.26 -4.66 -25.42
C ILE A 367 -46.79 -4.76 -25.35
N SER A 368 -47.38 -4.56 -24.17
CA SER A 368 -48.83 -4.45 -24.00
C SER A 368 -49.18 -3.65 -22.75
N SER A 369 -50.39 -3.09 -22.69
CA SER A 369 -50.92 -2.47 -21.46
C SER A 369 -51.16 -3.45 -20.32
N ASN A 370 -51.06 -4.75 -20.58
CA ASN A 370 -51.27 -5.83 -19.63
C ASN A 370 -49.95 -6.42 -19.11
N ALA A 371 -48.80 -5.89 -19.55
CA ALA A 371 -47.50 -6.20 -18.97
C ALA A 371 -47.46 -5.74 -17.50
N VAL A 372 -46.96 -6.62 -16.63
CA VAL A 372 -46.77 -6.28 -15.22
C VAL A 372 -45.61 -5.30 -15.13
N ALA A 373 -45.83 -4.17 -14.46
CA ALA A 373 -44.79 -3.16 -14.29
C ALA A 373 -43.55 -3.76 -13.61
N ASP A 374 -42.36 -3.35 -14.04
CA ASP A 374 -41.04 -3.82 -13.60
C ASP A 374 -40.77 -5.32 -13.83
N SER A 375 -41.60 -6.02 -14.62
CA SER A 375 -41.44 -7.46 -14.87
C SER A 375 -40.50 -7.80 -16.03
N ALA A 376 -40.13 -6.80 -16.84
CA ALA A 376 -39.20 -6.97 -17.94
C ALA A 376 -37.77 -7.07 -17.39
N VAL A 377 -37.08 -8.17 -17.66
CA VAL A 377 -35.69 -8.39 -17.22
C VAL A 377 -34.86 -8.89 -18.38
N LYS A 378 -33.68 -8.28 -18.59
CA LYS A 378 -32.68 -8.76 -19.54
C LYS A 378 -32.00 -10.02 -18.99
N VAL A 379 -32.19 -11.15 -19.65
CA VAL A 379 -31.71 -12.47 -19.18
C VAL A 379 -30.45 -12.96 -19.90
N GLY A 380 -30.08 -12.35 -21.01
CA GLY A 380 -28.84 -12.69 -21.72
C GLY A 380 -28.67 -11.93 -23.03
N GLN A 381 -27.46 -11.98 -23.56
CA GLN A 381 -27.12 -11.38 -24.86
C GLN A 381 -26.28 -12.38 -25.65
N ASN A 382 -26.56 -12.52 -26.95
CA ASN A 382 -25.77 -13.33 -27.86
C ASN A 382 -25.67 -12.64 -29.23
N GLU A 383 -24.43 -12.39 -29.69
CA GLU A 383 -24.12 -11.84 -31.03
C GLU A 383 -25.00 -10.65 -31.47
N GLY A 384 -25.18 -9.63 -30.62
CA GLY A 384 -25.95 -8.40 -30.93
C GLY A 384 -27.44 -8.46 -30.55
N PHE A 385 -27.96 -9.65 -30.25
CA PHE A 385 -29.33 -9.85 -29.78
C PHE A 385 -29.39 -9.99 -28.26
N SER A 386 -30.18 -9.15 -27.60
CA SER A 386 -30.53 -9.27 -26.19
C SER A 386 -31.86 -9.99 -26.03
N THR A 387 -31.89 -10.97 -25.13
CA THR A 387 -33.11 -11.68 -24.77
C THR A 387 -33.64 -11.12 -23.45
N TYR A 388 -34.87 -10.65 -23.50
CA TYR A 388 -35.65 -10.15 -22.38
C TYR A 388 -36.76 -11.14 -22.04
N THR A 389 -37.17 -11.19 -20.78
CA THR A 389 -38.37 -11.90 -20.35
C THR A 389 -39.33 -10.93 -19.71
N VAL A 390 -40.63 -11.00 -20.05
CA VAL A 390 -41.68 -10.14 -19.50
C VAL A 390 -42.87 -10.99 -19.05
N VAL A 391 -43.50 -10.61 -17.94
CA VAL A 391 -44.75 -11.21 -17.46
C VAL A 391 -45.92 -10.35 -17.90
N VAL A 392 -46.90 -10.96 -18.56
CA VAL A 392 -48.15 -10.30 -18.94
C VAL A 392 -49.32 -10.96 -18.22
N SER A 393 -50.27 -10.15 -17.76
CA SER A 393 -51.45 -10.62 -17.02
C SER A 393 -52.51 -11.30 -17.90
N GLN A 394 -52.42 -11.17 -19.22
CA GLN A 394 -53.30 -11.83 -20.22
C GLN A 394 -52.48 -12.26 -21.44
N GLU A 395 -52.89 -13.34 -22.13
CA GLU A 395 -52.22 -13.85 -23.33
C GLU A 395 -52.14 -12.73 -24.40
N LEU A 396 -50.93 -12.45 -24.89
CA LEU A 396 -50.71 -11.46 -25.94
C LEU A 396 -51.50 -11.85 -27.18
N THR A 397 -52.27 -10.91 -27.72
CA THR A 397 -52.98 -11.14 -28.98
C THR A 397 -51.99 -11.09 -30.15
N GLN A 398 -52.29 -11.81 -31.23
CA GLN A 398 -51.46 -11.79 -32.43
C GLN A 398 -51.27 -10.36 -32.99
N ALA A 399 -52.25 -9.47 -32.79
CA ALA A 399 -52.15 -8.07 -33.21
C ALA A 399 -51.13 -7.26 -32.40
N GLU A 400 -50.93 -7.57 -31.12
CA GLU A 400 -49.92 -6.91 -30.27
C GLU A 400 -48.52 -7.41 -30.60
N ILE A 401 -48.38 -8.71 -30.85
CA ILE A 401 -47.11 -9.31 -31.31
C ILE A 401 -46.72 -8.71 -32.67
N ASP A 402 -47.66 -8.64 -33.62
CA ASP A 402 -47.39 -8.08 -34.95
C ASP A 402 -47.08 -6.57 -34.88
N ALA A 403 -47.66 -5.83 -33.92
CA ALA A 403 -47.35 -4.42 -33.71
C ALA A 403 -45.95 -4.20 -33.13
N PHE A 404 -45.52 -5.05 -32.19
CA PHE A 404 -44.18 -5.00 -31.60
C PHE A 404 -43.09 -5.43 -32.60
N VAL A 405 -43.35 -6.46 -33.41
CA VAL A 405 -42.44 -6.87 -34.51
C VAL A 405 -42.42 -5.83 -35.64
N ALA A 406 -43.47 -5.03 -35.80
CA ALA A 406 -43.47 -3.92 -36.75
C ALA A 406 -42.69 -2.68 -36.27
N SER A 407 -42.53 -2.48 -34.95
CA SER A 407 -41.65 -1.45 -34.41
C SER A 407 -40.18 -1.88 -34.40
N ASP A 408 -39.93 -3.16 -34.17
CA ASP A 408 -38.59 -3.76 -34.17
C ASP A 408 -38.58 -5.01 -35.08
N GLU A 409 -38.18 -4.83 -36.34
CA GLU A 409 -38.25 -5.89 -37.37
C GLU A 409 -37.41 -7.15 -37.05
N SER A 410 -36.44 -7.02 -36.15
CA SER A 410 -35.58 -8.11 -35.65
C SER A 410 -36.12 -8.79 -34.38
N ALA A 411 -37.23 -8.29 -33.82
CA ALA A 411 -37.77 -8.80 -32.57
C ALA A 411 -38.44 -10.17 -32.75
N VAL A 412 -38.09 -11.12 -31.86
CA VAL A 412 -38.70 -12.45 -31.82
C VAL A 412 -39.38 -12.65 -30.47
N VAL A 413 -40.71 -12.67 -30.48
CA VAL A 413 -41.54 -12.92 -29.29
C VAL A 413 -41.94 -14.40 -29.26
N LYS A 414 -41.58 -15.12 -28.21
CA LYS A 414 -41.97 -16.52 -27.98
C LYS A 414 -42.65 -16.68 -26.63
N LEU A 415 -43.77 -17.39 -26.63
CA LEU A 415 -44.43 -17.82 -25.40
C LEU A 415 -43.57 -18.91 -24.74
N VAL A 416 -43.07 -18.63 -23.54
CA VAL A 416 -42.20 -19.56 -22.79
C VAL A 416 -43.04 -20.49 -21.92
N SER A 417 -44.04 -19.94 -21.23
CA SER A 417 -45.00 -20.71 -20.43
C SER A 417 -46.38 -20.07 -20.45
N ARG A 418 -47.41 -20.93 -20.43
CA ARG A 418 -48.82 -20.55 -20.28
C ARG A 418 -49.24 -20.33 -18.84
N ASP A 419 -48.39 -20.73 -17.88
CA ASP A 419 -48.66 -20.64 -16.46
C ASP A 419 -47.38 -20.19 -15.74
N VAL A 420 -47.41 -19.00 -15.12
CA VAL A 420 -46.31 -18.46 -14.32
C VAL A 420 -46.03 -19.33 -13.09
N ALA A 421 -46.97 -20.17 -12.64
CA ALA A 421 -46.76 -21.10 -11.53
C ALA A 421 -45.63 -22.13 -11.78
N GLU A 422 -45.16 -22.26 -13.03
CA GLU A 422 -44.01 -23.10 -13.42
C GLU A 422 -42.67 -22.36 -13.41
N VAL A 423 -42.61 -21.06 -13.11
CA VAL A 423 -41.38 -20.25 -13.18
C VAL A 423 -41.19 -19.44 -11.89
N CYS A 424 -40.03 -19.58 -11.26
CA CYS A 424 -39.66 -18.79 -10.08
C CYS A 424 -38.88 -17.54 -10.52
N SER A 425 -39.26 -16.35 -10.04
CA SER A 425 -38.55 -15.10 -10.28
C SER A 425 -37.40 -14.90 -9.29
N PRO A 426 -36.22 -14.45 -9.73
CA PRO A 426 -35.09 -14.21 -8.83
C PRO A 426 -35.41 -13.06 -7.87
N ASP A 427 -35.24 -13.27 -6.57
CA ASP A 427 -35.57 -12.27 -5.54
C ASP A 427 -34.50 -11.20 -5.30
N ASN A 428 -33.35 -11.27 -5.96
CA ASN A 428 -32.31 -10.25 -5.78
C ASN A 428 -31.21 -10.31 -6.84
N SER A 429 -30.74 -9.12 -7.19
CA SER A 429 -29.39 -8.88 -7.66
C SER A 429 -28.39 -9.29 -6.57
N THR A 430 -27.30 -9.94 -6.95
CA THR A 430 -26.18 -10.14 -6.01
C THR A 430 -25.35 -8.87 -6.05
N SER A 431 -25.28 -8.11 -4.94
CA SER A 431 -24.38 -6.96 -4.85
C SER A 431 -23.02 -7.40 -4.30
N TYR A 432 -21.96 -6.84 -4.89
CA TYR A 432 -20.59 -6.98 -4.45
C TYR A 432 -20.09 -5.59 -4.04
N THR A 433 -19.63 -5.47 -2.80
CA THR A 433 -19.10 -4.21 -2.28
C THR A 433 -17.62 -4.10 -2.61
N TRP A 434 -17.21 -2.94 -3.11
CA TRP A 434 -15.81 -2.62 -3.33
C TRP A 434 -15.08 -2.43 -1.99
N THR A 435 -14.01 -3.19 -1.77
CA THR A 435 -13.10 -3.01 -0.64
C THR A 435 -12.08 -1.92 -0.97
N VAL A 436 -11.82 -1.04 0.00
CA VAL A 436 -10.80 0.00 -0.11
C VAL A 436 -9.42 -0.66 0.03
N GLY A 437 -8.57 -0.48 -0.97
CA GLY A 437 -7.15 -0.83 -0.95
C GLY A 437 -6.28 0.38 -0.60
N ASP A 438 -4.99 0.27 -0.87
CA ASP A 438 -4.01 1.30 -0.52
C ASP A 438 -4.21 2.60 -1.29
N THR A 439 -3.60 3.69 -0.81
CA THR A 439 -3.63 4.99 -1.48
C THR A 439 -2.30 5.25 -2.17
N CYS A 440 -2.34 5.66 -3.44
CA CYS A 440 -1.14 5.96 -4.19
C CYS A 440 -1.20 7.27 -4.94
N SER A 441 -0.02 7.81 -5.18
CA SER A 441 0.20 9.09 -5.82
C SER A 441 0.21 8.90 -7.35
N VAL A 442 -0.70 9.59 -8.06
CA VAL A 442 -0.86 9.49 -9.53
C VAL A 442 -0.41 10.79 -10.21
N LYS A 443 0.54 10.68 -11.15
CA LYS A 443 1.02 11.81 -11.95
C LYS A 443 0.08 12.13 -13.11
N GLN A 444 -0.28 13.40 -13.30
CA GLN A 444 -1.03 13.87 -14.47
C GLN A 444 -0.10 14.47 -15.54
N GLU A 445 -0.41 14.25 -16.82
CA GLU A 445 0.23 14.96 -17.94
C GLU A 445 -0.83 15.53 -18.89
N THR A 446 -0.56 16.74 -19.39
CA THR A 446 -1.47 17.46 -20.28
C THR A 446 -1.10 17.22 -21.74
N TYR A 447 -2.09 16.85 -22.55
CA TYR A 447 -1.99 16.70 -23.99
C TYR A 447 -2.82 17.77 -24.69
N SER A 448 -2.38 18.18 -25.87
CA SER A 448 -3.08 19.11 -26.76
C SER A 448 -3.26 18.54 -28.17
N ILE A 449 -4.38 18.86 -28.81
CA ILE A 449 -4.68 18.48 -30.20
C ILE A 449 -5.25 19.69 -30.93
N ILE A 450 -4.88 19.86 -32.20
CA ILE A 450 -5.42 20.93 -33.06
C ILE A 450 -6.32 20.28 -34.11
N VAL A 451 -7.60 20.65 -34.10
CA VAL A 451 -8.60 20.11 -35.02
C VAL A 451 -9.17 21.25 -35.89
N PRO A 452 -9.16 21.11 -37.24
CA PRO A 452 -9.76 22.07 -38.15
C PRO A 452 -11.29 22.00 -38.12
N HIS A 453 -11.95 23.11 -38.41
CA HIS A 453 -13.41 23.18 -38.54
C HIS A 453 -13.84 22.99 -39.99
N ASP A 454 -14.96 22.29 -40.18
CA ASP A 454 -15.64 22.20 -41.49
C ASP A 454 -16.27 23.56 -41.88
N GLU A 455 -16.67 24.35 -40.87
CA GLU A 455 -17.11 25.75 -41.00
C GLU A 455 -16.44 26.64 -39.95
N CYS A 456 -15.81 27.74 -40.37
CA CYS A 456 -15.10 28.64 -39.46
C CYS A 456 -16.06 29.26 -38.43
N GLY A 457 -15.92 28.89 -37.15
CA GLY A 457 -16.74 29.39 -36.04
C GLY A 457 -17.55 28.30 -35.32
N SER A 458 -17.53 27.07 -35.81
CA SER A 458 -18.21 25.91 -35.21
C SER A 458 -17.18 24.95 -34.60
N PRO A 459 -16.81 25.08 -33.32
CA PRO A 459 -15.88 24.17 -32.67
C PRO A 459 -16.50 22.78 -32.50
N LYS A 460 -15.72 21.74 -32.81
CA LYS A 460 -16.09 20.31 -32.72
C LYS A 460 -16.01 19.76 -31.28
N THR A 461 -16.32 20.56 -30.26
CA THR A 461 -16.24 20.17 -28.84
C THR A 461 -17.05 18.93 -28.51
N SER A 462 -18.30 18.88 -28.98
CA SER A 462 -19.20 17.75 -28.73
C SER A 462 -18.79 16.49 -29.47
N GLU A 463 -18.23 16.62 -30.69
CA GLU A 463 -17.70 15.49 -31.46
C GLU A 463 -16.44 14.92 -30.81
N LEU A 464 -15.54 15.79 -30.31
CA LEU A 464 -14.33 15.35 -29.61
C LEU A 464 -14.69 14.70 -28.26
N GLN A 465 -15.57 15.31 -27.48
CA GLN A 465 -15.99 14.78 -26.17
C GLN A 465 -16.76 13.46 -26.31
N ALA A 466 -17.50 13.26 -27.40
CA ALA A 466 -18.15 11.99 -27.71
C ALA A 466 -17.16 10.88 -28.14
N ALA A 467 -16.02 11.27 -28.72
CA ALA A 467 -14.98 10.31 -29.12
C ALA A 467 -14.09 9.85 -27.94
N TYR A 468 -13.97 10.67 -26.89
CA TYR A 468 -13.24 10.36 -25.66
C TYR A 468 -14.12 10.61 -24.42
N PRO A 469 -15.17 9.81 -24.19
CA PRO A 469 -16.07 9.99 -23.05
C PRO A 469 -15.36 9.89 -21.68
N GLU A 470 -14.22 9.21 -21.62
CA GLU A 470 -13.40 8.99 -20.43
C GLU A 470 -12.49 10.18 -20.06
N LEU A 471 -12.36 11.19 -20.95
CA LEU A 471 -11.46 12.33 -20.76
C LEU A 471 -12.22 13.65 -20.70
N THR A 472 -11.83 14.56 -19.81
CA THR A 472 -12.40 15.92 -19.76
C THR A 472 -11.67 16.83 -20.75
N ILE A 473 -12.34 17.17 -21.85
CA ILE A 473 -11.75 17.98 -22.92
C ILE A 473 -12.07 19.46 -22.70
N THR A 474 -11.02 20.27 -22.64
CA THR A 474 -11.11 21.73 -22.51
C THR A 474 -10.78 22.41 -23.83
N THR A 475 -11.55 23.44 -24.20
CA THR A 475 -11.28 24.26 -25.39
C THR A 475 -10.24 25.33 -25.09
N GLY A 476 -9.13 25.28 -25.82
CA GLY A 476 -8.11 26.33 -25.84
C GLY A 476 -8.39 27.40 -26.91
N SER A 477 -7.33 27.90 -27.52
CA SER A 477 -7.40 28.99 -28.49
C SER A 477 -7.99 28.55 -29.84
N THR A 478 -8.69 29.47 -30.51
CA THR A 478 -9.21 29.27 -31.87
C THR A 478 -8.52 30.24 -32.83
N ALA A 479 -7.80 29.72 -33.81
CA ALA A 479 -7.08 30.50 -34.82
C ALA A 479 -7.09 29.77 -36.16
N ASN A 480 -7.09 30.53 -37.27
CA ASN A 480 -6.99 29.98 -38.64
C ASN A 480 -8.00 28.85 -38.96
N CYS A 481 -9.26 28.98 -38.50
CA CYS A 481 -10.32 27.96 -38.64
C CYS A 481 -9.97 26.59 -38.04
N SER A 482 -9.14 26.58 -37.00
CA SER A 482 -8.86 25.41 -36.17
C SER A 482 -8.95 25.78 -34.68
N THR A 483 -9.33 24.82 -33.84
CA THR A 483 -9.34 24.98 -32.38
C THR A 483 -8.34 24.01 -31.77
N GLN A 484 -7.57 24.52 -30.81
CA GLN A 484 -6.73 23.72 -29.94
C GLN A 484 -7.58 23.21 -28.78
N TYR A 485 -7.55 21.91 -28.52
CA TYR A 485 -8.18 21.26 -27.38
C TYR A 485 -7.09 20.73 -26.45
N THR A 486 -7.33 20.77 -25.15
CA THR A 486 -6.43 20.27 -24.11
C THR A 486 -7.15 19.23 -23.25
N THR A 487 -6.43 18.19 -22.84
CA THR A 487 -6.92 17.16 -21.91
C THR A 487 -5.80 16.76 -20.97
N THR A 488 -6.13 16.34 -19.76
CA THR A 488 -5.20 15.72 -18.82
C THR A 488 -5.38 14.21 -18.83
N VAL A 489 -4.27 13.48 -18.78
CA VAL A 489 -4.22 12.01 -18.71
C VAL A 489 -3.35 11.63 -17.52
N ASN A 490 -3.75 10.59 -16.78
CA ASN A 490 -2.97 10.05 -15.67
C ASN A 490 -1.90 9.08 -16.22
N THR A 491 -0.64 9.21 -15.77
CA THR A 491 0.54 8.74 -16.53
C THR A 491 1.54 7.87 -15.78
N SER A 492 1.54 7.92 -14.46
CA SER A 492 2.45 7.12 -13.65
C SER A 492 1.88 7.02 -12.24
N ILE A 493 1.76 5.79 -11.75
CA ILE A 493 1.33 5.52 -10.38
C ILE A 493 2.55 5.06 -9.60
N VAL A 494 2.82 5.67 -8.45
CA VAL A 494 3.90 5.27 -7.53
C VAL A 494 3.27 4.62 -6.30
N CYS A 495 3.42 3.30 -6.16
CA CYS A 495 3.03 2.52 -4.97
C CYS A 495 4.17 1.58 -4.56
N GLU A 496 4.24 1.24 -3.28
CA GLU A 496 5.20 0.28 -2.71
C GLU A 496 4.90 -1.18 -3.13
N GLU A 497 3.65 -1.48 -3.53
CA GLU A 497 3.19 -2.85 -3.86
C GLU A 497 2.73 -3.09 -5.31
N CYS A 498 2.93 -2.16 -6.26
CA CYS A 498 2.49 -2.40 -7.64
C CYS A 498 3.39 -3.44 -8.33
N SER A 499 2.82 -4.60 -8.70
CA SER A 499 3.44 -5.54 -9.62
C SER A 499 3.82 -4.86 -10.94
N GLU A 500 4.93 -5.27 -11.56
CA GLU A 500 5.42 -4.69 -12.82
C GLU A 500 4.36 -4.69 -13.93
N GLN A 501 3.48 -5.69 -13.94
CA GLN A 501 2.37 -5.82 -14.89
C GLN A 501 1.34 -4.69 -14.79
N PHE A 502 1.17 -4.09 -13.62
CA PHE A 502 0.29 -2.93 -13.42
C PHE A 502 0.98 -1.61 -13.74
N ARG A 503 2.31 -1.50 -13.53
CA ARG A 503 3.08 -0.29 -13.88
C ARG A 503 3.08 -0.04 -15.40
N ASP A 504 3.16 -1.10 -16.19
CA ASP A 504 3.15 -1.00 -17.66
C ASP A 504 1.79 -0.50 -18.20
N LEU A 505 0.68 -0.82 -17.52
CA LEU A 505 -0.69 -0.50 -17.95
C LEU A 505 -1.11 0.98 -17.77
N PHE A 506 -0.33 1.76 -17.02
CA PHE A 506 -0.58 3.18 -16.75
C PHE A 506 0.52 4.09 -17.28
N THR A 507 1.38 3.59 -18.17
CA THR A 507 2.30 4.45 -18.92
C THR A 507 1.54 5.47 -19.77
N SER A 508 2.05 6.70 -19.85
CA SER A 508 1.44 7.80 -20.59
C SER A 508 1.44 7.54 -22.10
N GLU A 509 0.45 6.81 -22.60
CA GLU A 509 0.22 6.75 -24.03
C GLU A 509 -0.61 7.97 -24.46
N PRO A 510 -0.22 8.65 -25.56
CA PRO A 510 -1.06 9.73 -26.09
C PRO A 510 -2.46 9.18 -26.39
N PRO A 511 -3.55 9.92 -26.10
CA PRO A 511 -4.88 9.45 -26.43
C PRO A 511 -4.98 9.08 -27.92
N ALA A 512 -5.87 8.14 -28.24
CA ALA A 512 -6.03 7.66 -29.62
C ALA A 512 -6.22 8.85 -30.59
N PRO A 513 -5.71 8.80 -31.83
CA PRO A 513 -5.83 9.93 -32.76
C PRO A 513 -7.30 10.25 -33.09
N PHE A 514 -7.63 11.54 -33.19
CA PHE A 514 -8.94 11.98 -33.70
C PHE A 514 -8.86 12.11 -35.22
N GLY A 515 -9.22 11.04 -35.94
CA GLY A 515 -9.08 10.98 -37.39
C GLY A 515 -7.61 11.01 -37.83
N ILE A 516 -7.18 12.12 -38.44
CA ILE A 516 -5.78 12.34 -38.86
C ILE A 516 -4.96 13.15 -37.84
N HIS A 517 -5.59 13.66 -36.79
CA HIS A 517 -4.95 14.54 -35.82
C HIS A 517 -4.50 13.73 -34.60
N THR A 518 -3.22 13.83 -34.26
CA THR A 518 -2.62 13.15 -33.12
C THR A 518 -2.47 14.12 -31.94
N TRP A 519 -2.76 13.63 -30.74
CA TRP A 519 -2.45 14.36 -29.51
C TRP A 519 -0.93 14.55 -29.35
N LYS A 520 -0.53 15.76 -28.98
CA LYS A 520 0.86 16.12 -28.66
C LYS A 520 0.93 16.53 -27.20
N LYS A 521 1.95 16.08 -26.47
CA LYS A 521 2.21 16.57 -25.11
C LYS A 521 2.32 18.09 -25.15
N ALA A 522 1.62 18.77 -24.24
CA ALA A 522 1.67 20.23 -24.18
C ALA A 522 3.10 20.70 -23.86
N ASP A 523 3.52 21.80 -24.49
CA ASP A 523 4.80 22.42 -24.17
C ASP A 523 4.76 22.93 -22.72
N LYS A 524 5.85 22.71 -21.97
CA LYS A 524 5.96 23.22 -20.60
C LYS A 524 6.03 24.74 -20.64
N THR A 525 5.21 25.40 -19.83
CA THR A 525 5.30 26.84 -19.60
C THR A 525 6.21 27.11 -18.41
N TYR A 526 7.22 27.96 -18.60
CA TYR A 526 8.16 28.33 -17.56
C TYR A 526 7.82 29.72 -17.02
N ASP A 527 7.94 29.88 -15.72
CA ASP A 527 7.71 31.14 -15.03
C ASP A 527 9.06 31.80 -14.72
N PHE A 528 9.19 33.06 -15.10
CA PHE A 528 10.40 33.84 -14.87
C PHE A 528 10.69 34.07 -13.38
N ASP A 529 9.66 34.26 -12.54
CA ASP A 529 9.82 34.55 -11.11
C ASP A 529 10.02 33.26 -10.27
N ALA A 530 10.05 32.09 -10.91
CA ALA A 530 10.22 30.80 -10.25
C ALA A 530 11.63 30.63 -9.64
N LEU A 531 11.69 30.54 -8.31
CA LEU A 531 12.90 30.17 -7.58
C LEU A 531 13.04 28.66 -7.55
N MET A 532 14.23 28.15 -7.90
CA MET A 532 14.45 26.73 -8.13
C MET A 532 15.40 26.06 -7.15
N GLY A 533 15.06 24.84 -6.78
CA GLY A 533 15.87 23.90 -6.01
C GLY A 533 15.70 22.47 -6.52
N ILE A 534 16.54 21.56 -6.03
CA ILE A 534 16.50 20.14 -6.36
C ILE A 534 16.33 19.36 -5.06
N ARG A 535 15.24 18.62 -4.94
CA ARG A 535 14.95 17.71 -3.84
C ARG A 535 15.45 16.31 -4.19
N LEU A 536 16.16 15.69 -3.27
CA LEU A 536 16.58 14.29 -3.35
C LEU A 536 16.15 13.58 -2.08
N LYS A 537 15.40 12.49 -2.26
CA LYS A 537 14.97 11.61 -1.17
C LYS A 537 15.43 10.19 -1.48
N GLY A 538 16.23 9.61 -0.60
CA GLY A 538 16.63 8.21 -0.69
C GLY A 538 15.42 7.30 -0.58
N LYS A 539 15.45 6.15 -1.24
CA LYS A 539 14.44 5.12 -1.08
C LYS A 539 14.87 4.09 -0.04
N GLU A 540 13.89 3.54 0.65
CA GLU A 540 14.05 2.40 1.53
C GLU A 540 14.27 1.13 0.70
N TYR A 541 15.04 0.21 1.26
CA TYR A 541 15.31 -1.07 0.64
C TYR A 541 15.30 -2.18 1.67
N ILE A 542 14.34 -3.07 1.51
CA ILE A 542 14.18 -4.25 2.33
C ILE A 542 14.32 -5.46 1.41
N LEU A 543 15.43 -6.18 1.55
CA LEU A 543 15.62 -7.49 0.98
C LEU A 543 15.47 -8.52 2.09
N ALA A 544 14.32 -9.19 2.13
CA ALA A 544 14.05 -10.26 3.08
C ALA A 544 13.57 -11.49 2.31
N GLY A 545 14.33 -12.59 2.40
CA GLY A 545 13.92 -13.87 1.84
C GLY A 545 12.92 -14.56 2.75
N SER A 546 12.03 -15.38 2.18
CA SER A 546 11.24 -16.32 2.99
C SER A 546 12.17 -17.31 3.74
N GLU A 547 11.65 -18.04 4.74
CA GLU A 547 12.46 -18.99 5.52
C GLU A 547 13.12 -20.07 4.63
N GLU A 548 12.55 -20.35 3.45
CA GLU A 548 13.13 -21.22 2.43
C GLU A 548 14.40 -20.65 1.80
N TYR A 549 14.43 -19.34 1.56
CA TYR A 549 15.54 -18.62 0.92
C TYR A 549 16.50 -17.97 1.90
N ARG A 550 16.25 -18.08 3.21
CA ARG A 550 17.11 -17.53 4.27
C ARG A 550 18.59 -17.92 4.18
N ASP A 551 18.87 -19.11 3.65
CA ASP A 551 20.25 -19.61 3.48
C ASP A 551 20.91 -19.12 2.18
N GLU A 552 20.11 -18.70 1.21
CA GLU A 552 20.52 -18.38 -0.16
C GLU A 552 20.51 -16.87 -0.44
N MET A 553 19.67 -16.12 0.29
CA MET A 553 19.52 -14.68 0.17
C MET A 553 20.01 -13.97 1.44
N PRO A 554 20.83 -12.93 1.31
CA PRO A 554 21.14 -12.07 2.45
C PRO A 554 19.91 -11.26 2.86
N PHE A 555 19.87 -10.87 4.13
CA PHE A 555 18.89 -9.96 4.66
C PHE A 555 19.47 -8.54 4.70
N PHE A 556 18.80 -7.59 4.06
CA PHE A 556 19.11 -6.17 4.12
C PHE A 556 17.87 -5.39 4.51
N ALA A 557 17.99 -4.50 5.47
CA ALA A 557 16.97 -3.52 5.80
C ALA A 557 17.69 -2.19 6.01
N SER A 558 17.80 -1.40 4.95
CA SER A 558 18.53 -0.14 4.95
C SER A 558 17.91 0.85 3.97
N SER A 559 18.53 2.01 3.82
CA SER A 559 18.17 2.99 2.80
C SER A 559 19.39 3.45 2.03
N VAL A 560 19.16 4.00 0.84
CA VAL A 560 20.21 4.69 0.09
C VAL A 560 20.63 5.94 0.87
N ARG A 561 21.94 6.08 1.10
CA ARG A 561 22.53 7.29 1.68
C ARG A 561 22.93 8.25 0.58
N ILE A 562 22.67 9.53 0.79
CA ILE A 562 22.86 10.58 -0.20
C ILE A 562 23.78 11.64 0.39
N SER A 563 24.77 12.05 -0.39
CA SER A 563 25.54 13.25 -0.15
C SER A 563 25.53 14.10 -1.41
N ILE A 564 25.05 15.34 -1.32
CA ILE A 564 24.98 16.25 -2.45
C ILE A 564 25.85 17.50 -2.23
N SER A 565 26.45 17.98 -3.31
CA SER A 565 27.11 19.27 -3.36
C SER A 565 27.00 19.87 -4.76
N GLY A 566 27.00 21.19 -4.86
CA GLY A 566 26.92 21.89 -6.16
C GLY A 566 27.41 23.32 -6.11
N GLY A 567 27.47 23.96 -7.28
CA GLY A 567 27.90 25.36 -7.44
C GLY A 567 29.38 25.51 -7.77
N TYR A 568 30.00 24.48 -8.36
CA TYR A 568 31.41 24.52 -8.78
C TYR A 568 31.52 24.93 -10.24
N SER A 569 32.21 26.03 -10.55
CA SER A 569 32.55 26.38 -11.95
C SER A 569 33.58 25.41 -12.54
N THR A 570 33.40 25.04 -13.81
CA THR A 570 34.32 24.13 -14.53
C THR A 570 35.55 24.83 -15.11
N TYR A 571 35.55 26.15 -15.25
CA TYR A 571 36.64 26.91 -15.88
C TYR A 571 37.37 27.83 -14.90
N THR A 572 38.69 27.70 -14.85
CA THR A 572 39.56 28.54 -14.01
C THR A 572 39.49 30.01 -14.39
N SER A 573 39.15 30.38 -15.63
CA SER A 573 38.97 31.77 -16.04
C SER A 573 37.64 32.36 -15.56
N GLN A 574 36.61 31.53 -15.39
CA GLN A 574 35.30 31.95 -14.88
C GLN A 574 35.28 32.06 -13.36
N SER A 575 36.13 31.30 -12.65
CA SER A 575 36.26 31.39 -11.18
C SER A 575 36.78 32.74 -10.66
N PHE A 576 37.37 33.59 -11.52
CA PHE A 576 37.84 34.93 -11.15
C PHE A 576 36.81 36.03 -11.41
N ASN A 577 35.84 35.82 -12.30
CA ASN A 577 34.78 36.78 -12.64
C ASN A 577 33.44 36.47 -11.95
N THR A 578 33.30 35.31 -11.31
CA THR A 578 32.26 35.05 -10.29
C THR A 578 32.61 35.82 -9.01
N GLY A 579 32.57 37.14 -9.10
CA GLY A 579 32.75 38.07 -8.01
C GLY A 579 31.41 38.59 -7.49
N SER A 580 30.46 37.71 -7.14
CA SER A 580 29.33 38.09 -6.28
C SER A 580 28.60 36.86 -5.73
N THR A 581 28.68 36.67 -4.42
CA THR A 581 27.59 36.14 -3.57
C THR A 581 27.15 34.65 -3.66
N ALA A 582 27.43 33.89 -4.73
CA ALA A 582 27.04 32.47 -4.80
C ALA A 582 28.23 31.54 -4.47
N GLY A 583 28.40 31.21 -3.19
CA GLY A 583 29.25 30.08 -2.78
C GLY A 583 28.68 28.75 -3.26
N ARG A 584 29.17 27.63 -2.71
CA ARG A 584 28.49 26.32 -2.87
C ARG A 584 26.98 26.49 -2.64
N TYR A 585 26.16 25.87 -3.48
CA TYR A 585 24.72 25.90 -3.27
C TYR A 585 24.41 25.39 -1.85
N PRO A 586 23.56 26.10 -1.10
CA PRO A 586 23.17 25.65 0.22
C PRO A 586 22.43 24.31 0.12
N VAL A 587 22.73 23.42 1.06
CA VAL A 587 22.08 22.12 1.20
C VAL A 587 21.28 22.14 2.50
N THR A 588 19.97 22.00 2.39
CA THR A 588 19.06 21.85 3.52
C THR A 588 18.82 20.36 3.75
N VAL A 589 19.17 19.87 4.93
CA VAL A 589 18.96 18.46 5.32
C VAL A 589 17.66 18.37 6.12
N LEU A 590 16.68 17.62 5.62
CA LEU A 590 15.38 17.41 6.27
C LEU A 590 15.36 16.15 7.13
N SER A 591 15.96 15.05 6.64
CA SER A 591 16.16 13.82 7.41
C SER A 591 17.48 13.15 7.03
N ILE A 592 17.99 12.35 7.96
CA ILE A 592 19.21 11.56 7.78
C ILE A 592 18.83 10.08 7.87
N ALA A 593 19.46 9.27 7.04
CA ALA A 593 19.31 7.83 7.00
C ALA A 593 19.76 7.18 8.32
N SER A 594 18.91 6.32 8.89
CA SER A 594 19.27 5.46 10.01
C SER A 594 18.86 4.02 9.75
N GLU A 595 19.71 3.10 10.19
CA GLU A 595 19.43 1.68 10.13
C GLU A 595 18.36 1.30 11.15
N PRO A 596 17.51 0.32 10.82
CA PRO A 596 16.46 -0.12 11.71
C PRO A 596 17.00 -0.85 12.94
N GLU A 597 16.48 -0.49 14.11
CA GLU A 597 16.86 -1.11 15.38
C GLU A 597 16.05 -2.38 15.65
N ASN A 598 16.71 -3.41 16.20
CA ASN A 598 16.10 -4.66 16.67
C ASN A 598 15.16 -5.36 15.65
N TRP A 599 15.46 -5.28 14.36
CA TRP A 599 14.72 -6.03 13.34
C TRP A 599 14.96 -7.53 13.44
N GLY A 600 13.90 -8.31 13.19
CA GLY A 600 13.95 -9.76 13.32
C GLY A 600 15.05 -10.40 12.50
N GLY A 601 15.33 -9.89 11.28
CA GLY A 601 16.44 -10.35 10.45
C GLY A 601 17.80 -10.22 11.15
N ASN A 602 18.07 -9.09 11.80
CA ASN A 602 19.29 -8.86 12.59
C ASN A 602 19.36 -9.73 13.86
N LEU A 603 18.21 -10.20 14.35
CA LEU A 603 18.10 -11.01 15.55
C LEU A 603 18.19 -12.53 15.30
N GLN A 604 18.12 -12.97 14.05
CA GLN A 604 18.17 -14.40 13.70
C GLN A 604 19.45 -15.10 14.13
N GLU A 605 20.61 -14.42 14.07
CA GLU A 605 21.87 -15.01 14.53
C GLU A 605 21.83 -15.35 16.03
N TRP A 606 21.14 -14.51 16.82
CA TRP A 606 20.97 -14.73 18.25
C TRP A 606 20.04 -15.92 18.55
N GLU A 607 18.99 -16.11 17.75
CA GLU A 607 18.14 -17.29 17.82
C GLU A 607 18.93 -18.58 17.50
N GLU A 608 19.78 -18.56 16.47
CA GLU A 608 20.62 -19.72 16.13
C GLU A 608 21.64 -20.05 17.23
N ARG A 609 22.23 -19.03 17.86
CA ARG A 609 23.12 -19.19 19.02
C ARG A 609 22.39 -19.85 20.19
N SER A 610 21.14 -19.44 20.44
CA SER A 610 20.31 -20.02 21.49
C SER A 610 20.02 -21.50 21.24
N ARG A 611 19.63 -21.87 20.01
CA ARG A 611 19.39 -23.28 19.64
C ARG A 611 20.62 -24.15 19.87
N THR A 612 21.79 -23.69 19.42
CA THR A 612 23.05 -24.44 19.61
C THR A 612 23.35 -24.67 21.09
N ARG A 613 22.99 -23.73 21.96
CA ARG A 613 23.19 -23.84 23.41
C ARG A 613 22.23 -24.81 24.07
N PHE A 614 20.94 -24.75 23.76
CA PHE A 614 19.92 -25.60 24.39
C PHE A 614 19.90 -27.03 23.83
N ASP A 615 20.06 -27.19 22.51
CA ASP A 615 19.99 -28.49 21.84
C ASP A 615 21.35 -29.16 21.65
N GLY A 616 22.43 -28.39 21.71
CA GLY A 616 23.75 -28.88 21.31
C GLY A 616 23.87 -29.16 19.81
N THR A 617 22.87 -28.76 19.01
CA THR A 617 22.81 -28.95 17.56
C THR A 617 22.56 -27.62 16.86
N THR A 618 23.20 -27.42 15.71
CA THR A 618 22.97 -26.26 14.84
C THR A 618 21.77 -26.52 13.91
N ARG A 619 21.21 -25.44 13.35
CA ARG A 619 20.19 -25.52 12.29
C ARG A 619 20.74 -26.25 11.06
N LEU A 620 19.87 -27.00 10.38
CA LEU A 620 20.21 -27.67 9.11
C LEU A 620 20.24 -26.65 7.96
N HIS A 621 21.44 -26.20 7.57
CA HIS A 621 21.64 -25.30 6.44
C HIS A 621 21.34 -25.99 5.10
N GLY A 622 20.57 -25.33 4.22
CA GLY A 622 20.25 -25.82 2.87
C GLY A 622 19.30 -27.04 2.83
N ASN A 623 18.67 -27.40 3.94
CA ASN A 623 17.71 -28.51 4.00
C ASN A 623 16.37 -28.05 4.61
N ASN A 624 15.54 -27.42 3.77
CA ASN A 624 14.24 -26.86 4.18
C ASN A 624 13.29 -27.93 4.75
N TYR A 625 13.26 -29.13 4.14
CA TYR A 625 12.44 -30.24 4.65
C TYR A 625 12.88 -30.68 6.05
N GLY A 626 14.19 -30.81 6.28
CA GLY A 626 14.73 -31.15 7.60
C GLY A 626 14.43 -30.08 8.66
N LYS A 627 14.50 -28.79 8.26
CA LYS A 627 14.15 -27.67 9.14
C LYS A 627 12.68 -27.72 9.56
N TRP A 628 11.77 -27.94 8.61
CA TRP A 628 10.33 -28.04 8.86
C TRP A 628 9.98 -29.21 9.80
N VAL A 629 10.47 -30.43 9.49
CA VAL A 629 10.19 -31.63 10.29
C VAL A 629 10.71 -31.52 11.73
N LEU A 630 11.83 -30.83 11.93
CA LEU A 630 12.46 -30.66 13.24
C LEU A 630 12.00 -29.37 13.95
N GLY A 631 11.14 -28.55 13.33
CA GLY A 631 10.72 -27.24 13.86
C GLY A 631 11.89 -26.28 14.09
N GLN A 632 12.88 -26.31 13.19
CA GLN A 632 14.07 -25.45 13.23
C GLN A 632 13.90 -24.11 12.51
N GLU A 633 12.71 -23.83 12.00
CA GLU A 633 12.36 -22.56 11.36
C GLU A 633 12.47 -21.41 12.37
N SER A 634 12.93 -20.24 11.89
CA SER A 634 12.97 -19.04 12.72
C SER A 634 11.57 -18.66 13.18
N ARG A 635 11.47 -18.21 14.43
CA ARG A 635 10.24 -17.62 14.96
C ARG A 635 10.17 -16.11 14.70
N LEU A 636 11.29 -15.51 14.31
CA LEU A 636 11.41 -14.09 14.03
C LEU A 636 10.97 -13.82 12.59
N LYS A 637 10.08 -12.87 12.42
CA LYS A 637 9.76 -12.31 11.11
C LYS A 637 10.84 -11.30 10.74
N GLN A 638 11.43 -11.44 9.56
CA GLN A 638 12.61 -10.67 9.20
C GLN A 638 12.36 -9.16 9.11
N THR A 639 11.17 -8.79 8.65
CA THR A 639 10.77 -7.41 8.34
C THR A 639 10.09 -6.68 9.49
N GLU A 640 10.02 -7.29 10.67
CA GLU A 640 9.37 -6.70 11.83
C GLU A 640 10.37 -6.32 12.93
N PRO A 641 10.14 -5.19 13.63
CA PRO A 641 10.95 -4.80 14.77
C PRO A 641 10.53 -5.58 16.03
N TYR A 642 11.48 -5.86 16.93
CA TYR A 642 11.25 -6.59 18.18
C TYR A 642 11.74 -5.80 19.40
N VAL A 643 11.12 -6.06 20.56
CA VAL A 643 11.59 -5.54 21.86
C VAL A 643 12.44 -6.62 22.54
N ASP A 644 13.66 -6.26 22.97
CA ASP A 644 14.53 -7.15 23.75
C ASP A 644 14.55 -6.75 25.23
N TYR A 645 14.09 -7.65 26.09
CA TYR A 645 14.22 -7.54 27.54
C TYR A 645 15.43 -8.35 28.03
N ILE A 646 16.37 -7.68 28.67
CA ILE A 646 17.62 -8.27 29.15
C ILE A 646 17.57 -8.40 30.67
N VAL A 647 17.52 -9.63 31.17
CA VAL A 647 17.59 -9.93 32.62
C VAL A 647 19.02 -10.31 33.00
N GLU A 648 19.66 -9.48 33.83
CA GLU A 648 21.00 -9.73 34.38
C GLU A 648 20.90 -10.55 35.67
N ILE A 649 21.43 -11.76 35.64
CA ILE A 649 21.43 -12.71 36.75
C ILE A 649 22.88 -12.95 37.19
N GLU A 650 23.19 -12.76 38.46
CA GLU A 650 24.50 -13.02 39.02
C GLU A 650 24.43 -14.14 40.06
N VAL A 651 25.00 -15.30 39.72
CA VAL A 651 25.03 -16.47 40.60
C VAL A 651 26.41 -16.59 41.24
N ALA A 652 26.44 -16.67 42.56
CA ALA A 652 27.67 -16.91 43.32
C ALA A 652 28.00 -18.41 43.36
N ASN A 653 29.05 -18.82 42.66
CA ASN A 653 29.56 -20.19 42.70
C ASN A 653 30.72 -20.31 43.69
N GLY A 654 30.60 -21.27 44.63
CA GLY A 654 31.68 -21.59 45.55
C GLY A 654 32.80 -22.33 44.82
N GLY A 655 33.97 -21.70 44.68
CA GLY A 655 35.16 -22.36 44.13
C GLY A 655 35.53 -23.60 44.97
N ARG A 656 35.78 -24.74 44.32
CA ARG A 656 36.13 -26.00 45.02
C ARG A 656 37.51 -25.97 45.72
N PHE A 657 38.23 -24.84 45.69
CA PHE A 657 39.49 -24.63 46.39
C PHE A 657 39.55 -23.22 47.00
N PHE A 658 39.81 -23.18 48.31
CA PHE A 658 40.12 -22.03 49.18
C PHE A 658 39.57 -20.63 48.80
N MET A 659 38.52 -20.22 49.52
CA MET A 659 38.13 -18.84 49.89
C MET A 659 37.78 -17.80 48.80
N ASN A 660 37.84 -18.11 47.51
CA ASN A 660 37.30 -17.19 46.48
C ASN A 660 35.90 -17.62 46.03
N THR A 661 34.90 -16.77 46.31
CA THR A 661 33.59 -16.83 45.65
C THR A 661 33.77 -16.24 44.24
N ILE A 662 33.53 -17.04 43.21
CA ILE A 662 33.50 -16.56 41.83
C ILE A 662 32.04 -16.27 41.52
N SER A 663 31.69 -15.01 41.26
CA SER A 663 30.37 -14.68 40.73
C SER A 663 30.39 -14.76 39.21
N GLU A 664 29.40 -15.45 38.66
CA GLU A 664 29.18 -15.56 37.22
C GLU A 664 27.93 -14.76 36.87
N LYS A 665 28.06 -13.91 35.85
CA LYS A 665 26.96 -13.12 35.30
C LYS A 665 26.41 -13.78 34.06
N TYR A 666 25.09 -13.84 33.99
CA TYR A 666 24.32 -14.40 32.89
C TYR A 666 23.34 -13.34 32.39
N HIS A 667 23.28 -13.13 31.08
CA HIS A 667 22.22 -12.30 30.48
C HIS A 667 21.19 -13.20 29.82
N GLN A 668 19.92 -12.96 30.15
CA GLN A 668 18.79 -13.64 29.52
C GLN A 668 18.08 -12.61 28.65
N HIS A 669 18.25 -12.73 27.34
CA HIS A 669 17.59 -11.91 26.33
C HIS A 669 16.22 -12.51 26.02
N ILE A 670 15.19 -11.68 26.07
CA ILE A 670 13.80 -12.07 25.86
C ILE A 670 13.26 -11.16 24.76
N VAL A 671 13.17 -11.74 23.56
CA VAL A 671 12.80 -11.05 22.33
C VAL A 671 11.31 -11.28 22.06
N VAL A 672 10.54 -10.19 21.97
CA VAL A 672 9.08 -10.21 21.85
C VAL A 672 8.59 -9.22 20.79
N GLU A 673 7.51 -9.59 20.09
CA GLU A 673 6.87 -8.75 19.08
C GLU A 673 6.15 -7.55 19.74
N PRO A 674 6.14 -6.37 19.10
CA PRO A 674 5.39 -5.18 19.53
C PRO A 674 3.87 -5.46 19.60
N GLY A 675 3.42 -5.89 20.78
CA GLY A 675 2.01 -6.14 21.10
C GLY A 675 1.87 -7.13 22.25
N LEU A 676 2.75 -8.15 22.26
CA LEU A 676 2.88 -9.13 23.34
C LEU A 676 3.78 -8.65 24.49
N HIS A 677 4.55 -7.58 24.25
CA HIS A 677 5.52 -7.04 25.21
C HIS A 677 4.88 -6.65 26.55
N GLN A 678 3.61 -6.24 26.59
CA GLN A 678 2.94 -5.81 27.82
C GLN A 678 2.81 -6.94 28.85
N GLU A 679 2.52 -8.16 28.41
CA GLU A 679 2.39 -9.31 29.30
C GLU A 679 3.75 -9.74 29.86
N VAL A 680 4.77 -9.75 29.00
CA VAL A 680 6.17 -10.02 29.42
C VAL A 680 6.65 -8.95 30.39
N GLU A 681 6.40 -7.68 30.08
CA GLU A 681 6.76 -6.55 30.93
C GLU A 681 6.10 -6.66 32.31
N SER A 682 4.82 -7.05 32.39
CA SER A 682 4.11 -7.23 33.65
C SER A 682 4.78 -8.29 34.54
N ILE A 683 5.13 -9.44 33.95
CA ILE A 683 5.79 -10.54 34.67
C ILE A 683 7.19 -10.14 35.11
N LEU A 684 7.98 -9.53 34.20
CA LEU A 684 9.34 -9.09 34.50
C LEU A 684 9.36 -7.97 35.56
N ASN A 685 8.38 -7.06 35.54
CA ASN A 685 8.24 -6.02 36.56
C ASN A 685 7.82 -6.59 37.92
N SER A 686 6.97 -7.62 37.96
CA SER A 686 6.68 -8.35 39.21
C SER A 686 7.93 -9.06 39.75
N LEU A 687 8.73 -9.68 38.88
CA LEU A 687 10.02 -10.28 39.24
C LEU A 687 11.02 -9.22 39.76
N ALA A 688 11.12 -8.07 39.08
CA ALA A 688 11.95 -6.95 39.50
C ALA A 688 11.54 -6.42 40.89
N ALA A 689 10.24 -6.26 41.13
CA ALA A 689 9.71 -5.83 42.42
C ALA A 689 10.06 -6.83 43.54
N ALA A 690 9.95 -8.13 43.30
CA ALA A 690 10.32 -9.17 44.27
C ALA A 690 11.83 -9.21 44.55
N ALA A 691 12.66 -9.01 43.52
CA ALA A 691 14.11 -8.93 43.64
C ALA A 691 14.56 -7.64 44.38
N GLY A 692 13.82 -6.55 44.20
CA GLY A 692 14.17 -5.19 44.66
C GLY A 692 14.97 -4.41 43.63
N VAL A 693 14.70 -4.64 42.34
CA VAL A 693 15.32 -3.98 41.19
C VAL A 693 14.32 -3.00 40.57
N ALA A 694 14.80 -1.96 39.88
CA ALA A 694 13.94 -1.01 39.20
C ALA A 694 13.09 -1.70 38.10
N PRO A 695 11.79 -1.35 37.95
CA PRO A 695 10.99 -1.83 36.85
C PRO A 695 11.45 -1.20 35.53
N VAL A 696 11.09 -1.85 34.42
CA VAL A 696 11.37 -1.42 33.05
C VAL A 696 10.09 -1.15 32.30
N GLN A 697 10.18 -0.32 31.26
CA GLN A 697 9.07 0.03 30.40
C GLN A 697 9.59 0.18 28.96
N ALA A 698 9.06 -0.61 28.02
CA ALA A 698 9.50 -0.59 26.62
C ALA A 698 9.04 0.68 25.89
N TYR A 699 7.76 1.01 26.00
CA TYR A 699 7.17 2.19 25.37
C TYR A 699 6.55 3.09 26.43
N GLY A 700 6.76 4.40 26.33
CA GLY A 700 6.10 5.37 27.19
C GLY A 700 4.59 5.17 27.13
N LYS A 701 3.94 4.96 28.27
CA LYS A 701 2.47 4.96 28.35
C LYS A 701 2.05 6.37 27.97
N THR A 702 1.54 6.56 26.75
CA THR A 702 0.76 7.74 26.42
C THR A 702 -0.29 7.86 27.52
N ALA A 703 -0.26 8.98 28.25
CA ALA A 703 -1.23 9.24 29.28
C ALA A 703 -2.61 9.17 28.63
N VAL A 704 -3.41 8.19 29.06
CA VAL A 704 -4.85 8.08 28.73
C VAL A 704 -5.56 9.36 29.17
#